data_AF-A0A6M2F104-F1
#
_entry.id   AF-A0A6M2F104-F1
#
_cell.length_a   1.000
_cell.length_b   1.000
_cell.length_c   1.000
_cell.angle_alpha   90.00
_cell.angle_beta   90.00
_cell.angle_gamma   90.00
#
_symmetry.space_group_name_H-M   'P 1'
#
loop_
_entity.id
_entity.type
_entity.pdbx_description
1 polymer ?
#
loop_
_entity_poly.entity_id
_entity_poly.type
_entity_poly.pdbx_seq_one_letter_code
_entity_poly.pdbx_strand_id
1 'polypeptide(L)'
;MASGQVQCPPFGFSAKYYSSEGGRCVRQISFFEGKAVLNQGVGYSVILGFGAFFAVFTSFLVWLEKRYVGSRHTSEWFNTAGRNVKTGLIASVIVSQWTWAATILQSSNVAWQYGISGPFWYASGATIQVLLFGVMAIEIKRKAPHAHTVCEIVKARWGTPAHIVFLAFCFLTNIIVTAMLLLGGSAVVNALTGVNIYAASFLIPLGVIVYTLAGGLKATFLASYIHSVIVHVVLVIFVYLVYTASSELGSPSVIYHRLLEVGNKSRVCQEPFSHDRQSCGPVSGNYKGSYLTMLSSGGLVFGIINIVGNFGTVFVDNGYWVSAIAARPSSTHKGYLLGGLVWFAVPFSLATSLGLGALALDLPITESEASHGLVPPATAIALMGKGGSILLLTMLFMAVTSAGSSELIAVSSLCTYDIYRTYINPDASGKKILKVSRAVVLGFGCFMGLLAVILNKAGVSLGWMYLATGILIGSAVLPIAFMLLWRKANAMGAILGAIIGCVLGVITWLVVTKVEYGRINLDTTGRNAPMLAGNLVSVLTGGAIHAVCSFLWPQDYDWDTTKQITMVEKEKNELPAEEFKEEKLLKAKAWIIKWGVGFTVVIVILWPLLTLPAGEFGLGYFTFWAVIAIVWGTIGSAVIIALPLMESWETIQCVCLGMFTNDRLMEKVEEMNTRLQAIILAIPEAENIYLLEEEKAKKKEESEHLA
;
A
#
# COMPACT_ATOMS: atom_id res chain seq x y z
N MET A 1 -20.11 -57.83 3.20
CA MET A 1 -20.41 -56.99 2.03
C MET A 1 -19.60 -55.71 2.17
N ALA A 2 -18.53 -55.58 1.39
CA ALA A 2 -17.71 -54.37 1.38
C ALA A 2 -18.53 -53.25 0.73
N SER A 3 -18.88 -52.22 1.50
CA SER A 3 -19.46 -50.99 0.96
C SER A 3 -18.38 -50.30 0.11
N GLY A 4 -18.42 -50.51 -1.20
CA GLY A 4 -17.55 -49.79 -2.13
C GLY A 4 -17.77 -48.29 -1.95
N GLN A 5 -16.73 -47.58 -1.50
CA GLN A 5 -16.73 -46.12 -1.53
C GLN A 5 -16.89 -45.70 -2.99
N VAL A 6 -18.00 -45.03 -3.31
CA VAL A 6 -18.22 -44.43 -4.62
C VAL A 6 -17.11 -43.39 -4.83
N GLN A 7 -16.25 -43.62 -5.83
CA GLN A 7 -15.15 -42.70 -6.13
C GLN A 7 -15.72 -41.52 -6.91
N CYS A 8 -15.81 -40.36 -6.23
CA CYS A 8 -16.45 -39.17 -6.76
C CYS A 8 -15.50 -38.36 -7.65
N PRO A 9 -15.86 -38.04 -8.91
CA PRO A 9 -15.10 -37.12 -9.74
C PRO A 9 -15.25 -35.67 -9.24
N PRO A 10 -14.21 -34.82 -9.38
CA PRO A 10 -12.92 -35.06 -10.04
C PRO A 10 -11.95 -35.90 -9.20
N PHE A 11 -11.11 -36.69 -9.89
CA PHE A 11 -10.15 -37.61 -9.28
C PHE A 11 -8.89 -36.88 -8.79
N GLY A 12 -8.30 -37.32 -7.67
CA GLY A 12 -7.07 -36.76 -7.11
C GLY A 12 -7.31 -35.87 -5.88
N PHE A 13 -6.65 -34.70 -5.81
CA PHE A 13 -6.71 -33.83 -4.63
C PHE A 13 -8.13 -33.34 -4.31
N SER A 14 -8.86 -32.91 -5.33
CA SER A 14 -10.19 -32.32 -5.20
C SER A 14 -11.23 -33.29 -4.63
N ALA A 15 -11.04 -34.60 -4.79
CA ALA A 15 -11.95 -35.63 -4.28
C ALA A 15 -12.20 -35.52 -2.76
N LYS A 16 -11.28 -34.92 -2.00
CA LYS A 16 -11.43 -34.66 -0.55
C LYS A 16 -12.57 -33.71 -0.21
N TYR A 17 -13.01 -32.89 -1.18
CA TYR A 17 -14.13 -31.97 -1.04
C TYR A 17 -15.45 -32.56 -1.54
N TYR A 18 -15.50 -33.86 -1.81
CA TYR A 18 -16.69 -34.57 -2.22
C TYR A 18 -17.04 -35.65 -1.19
N SER A 19 -18.31 -35.72 -0.80
CA SER A 19 -18.86 -36.77 0.05
C SER A 19 -19.84 -37.65 -0.74
N SER A 20 -20.00 -38.91 -0.32
CA SER A 20 -20.98 -39.82 -0.90
C SER A 20 -22.23 -39.84 -0.01
N GLU A 21 -23.25 -39.06 -0.37
CA GLU A 21 -24.56 -39.08 0.30
C GLU A 21 -25.58 -39.82 -0.58
N GLY A 22 -26.17 -40.89 -0.04
CA GLY A 22 -27.22 -41.65 -0.74
C GLY A 22 -26.79 -42.28 -2.07
N GLY A 23 -25.49 -42.59 -2.25
CA GLY A 23 -24.94 -43.13 -3.50
C GLY A 23 -24.71 -42.08 -4.59
N ARG A 24 -24.84 -40.79 -4.28
CA ARG A 24 -24.50 -39.66 -5.15
C ARG A 24 -23.32 -38.88 -4.58
N CYS A 25 -22.50 -38.35 -5.46
CA CYS A 25 -21.35 -37.53 -5.11
C CYS A 25 -21.78 -36.08 -4.91
N VAL A 26 -21.58 -35.55 -3.70
CA VAL A 26 -21.95 -34.19 -3.33
C VAL A 26 -20.70 -33.39 -3.04
N ARG A 27 -20.52 -32.25 -3.72
CA ARG A 27 -19.43 -31.31 -3.41
C ARG A 27 -19.74 -30.55 -2.13
N GLN A 28 -18.72 -30.23 -1.34
CA GLN A 28 -18.82 -29.35 -0.18
C GLN A 28 -19.37 -27.96 -0.60
N ILE A 29 -20.25 -27.39 0.23
CA ILE A 29 -20.99 -26.14 -0.08
C ILE A 29 -20.08 -24.91 -0.02
N SER A 30 -19.12 -24.88 0.91
CA SER A 30 -18.16 -23.79 1.11
C SER A 30 -16.85 -24.36 1.62
N PHE A 31 -15.71 -23.79 1.22
CA PHE A 31 -14.39 -24.28 1.61
C PHE A 31 -14.17 -24.19 3.13
N PHE A 32 -14.57 -23.08 3.76
CA PHE A 32 -14.29 -22.85 5.18
C PHE A 32 -15.35 -23.46 6.10
N GLU A 33 -16.61 -23.65 5.65
CA GLU A 33 -17.74 -24.15 6.47
C GLU A 33 -17.92 -23.44 7.82
N GLY A 34 -17.42 -22.21 7.96
CA GLY A 34 -17.37 -21.51 9.25
C GLY A 34 -16.42 -22.12 10.29
N LYS A 35 -15.55 -23.06 9.90
CA LYS A 35 -14.53 -23.69 10.75
C LYS A 35 -13.16 -23.06 10.51
N ALA A 36 -12.59 -22.48 11.56
CA ALA A 36 -11.24 -21.94 11.52
C ALA A 36 -10.19 -23.06 11.60
N VAL A 37 -9.13 -22.95 10.80
CA VAL A 37 -8.01 -23.91 10.78
C VAL A 37 -7.05 -23.71 11.97
N LEU A 38 -6.90 -22.45 12.39
CA LEU A 38 -6.12 -22.05 13.55
C LEU A 38 -7.03 -21.76 14.73
N ASN A 39 -6.49 -21.89 15.94
CA ASN A 39 -7.22 -21.48 17.14
C ASN A 39 -7.21 -19.95 17.30
N GLN A 40 -8.15 -19.44 18.09
CA GLN A 40 -8.24 -18.01 18.38
C GLN A 40 -6.99 -17.46 19.06
N GLY A 41 -6.29 -18.28 19.85
CA GLY A 41 -5.04 -17.89 20.52
C GLY A 41 -3.95 -17.46 19.54
N VAL A 42 -3.77 -18.17 18.42
CA VAL A 42 -2.85 -17.77 17.35
C VAL A 42 -3.30 -16.45 16.72
N GLY A 43 -4.60 -16.27 16.49
CA GLY A 43 -5.15 -15.01 15.97
C GLY A 43 -4.82 -13.81 16.85
N TYR A 44 -5.12 -13.87 18.15
CA TYR A 44 -4.78 -12.80 19.09
C TYR A 44 -3.26 -12.61 19.24
N SER A 45 -2.49 -13.70 19.21
CA SER A 45 -1.03 -13.63 19.27
C SER A 45 -0.43 -12.91 18.05
N VAL A 46 -0.98 -13.14 16.84
CA VAL A 46 -0.51 -12.42 15.66
C VAL A 46 -0.87 -10.95 15.75
N ILE A 47 -2.12 -10.63 16.09
CA ILE A 47 -2.61 -9.24 16.11
C ILE A 47 -1.92 -8.40 17.19
N LEU A 48 -1.88 -8.90 18.42
CA LEU A 48 -1.33 -8.16 19.57
C LEU A 48 0.18 -8.35 19.69
N GLY A 49 0.68 -9.57 19.45
CA GLY A 49 2.09 -9.90 19.60
C GLY A 49 2.97 -9.20 18.58
N PHE A 50 2.61 -9.21 17.29
CA PHE A 50 3.40 -8.46 16.30
C PHE A 50 3.27 -6.95 16.50
N GLY A 51 2.09 -6.45 16.87
CA GLY A 51 1.92 -5.03 17.22
C GLY A 51 2.86 -4.59 18.35
N ALA A 52 2.92 -5.37 19.43
CA ALA A 52 3.82 -5.12 20.55
C ALA A 52 5.30 -5.26 20.15
N PHE A 53 5.64 -6.29 19.36
CA PHE A 53 6.99 -6.48 18.83
C PHE A 53 7.46 -5.26 18.05
N PHE A 54 6.67 -4.76 17.11
CA PHE A 54 7.03 -3.59 16.31
C PHE A 54 7.11 -2.32 17.14
N ALA A 55 6.24 -2.14 18.14
CA ALA A 55 6.33 -1.02 19.06
C ALA A 55 7.66 -1.00 19.82
N VAL A 56 8.06 -2.13 20.40
CA VAL A 56 9.34 -2.26 21.12
C VAL A 56 10.52 -2.10 20.16
N PHE A 57 10.48 -2.84 19.05
CA PHE A 57 11.59 -2.91 18.11
C PHE A 57 11.86 -1.58 17.41
N THR A 58 10.83 -0.90 16.90
CA THR A 58 11.00 0.41 16.26
C THR A 58 11.44 1.47 17.26
N SER A 59 10.87 1.48 18.47
CA SER A 59 11.30 2.38 19.54
C SER A 59 12.76 2.15 19.91
N PHE A 60 13.20 0.89 19.94
CA PHE A 60 14.60 0.52 20.18
C PHE A 60 15.53 1.01 19.07
N LEU A 61 15.19 0.79 17.79
CA LEU A 61 16.02 1.26 16.67
C LEU A 61 16.12 2.79 16.63
N VAL A 62 15.01 3.46 16.90
CA VAL A 62 14.96 4.92 17.00
C VAL A 62 15.80 5.42 18.18
N TRP A 63 15.78 4.71 19.32
CA TRP A 63 16.63 5.02 20.46
C TRP A 63 18.12 4.83 20.14
N LEU A 64 18.50 3.74 19.45
CA LEU A 64 19.87 3.50 19.00
C LEU A 64 20.36 4.62 18.08
N GLU A 65 19.54 5.04 17.13
CA GLU A 65 19.88 6.13 16.22
C GLU A 65 20.13 7.43 16.98
N LYS A 66 19.23 7.79 17.90
CA LYS A 66 19.39 8.97 18.76
C LYS A 66 20.68 8.91 19.57
N ARG A 67 21.00 7.74 20.15
CA ARG A 67 22.15 7.54 21.03
C ARG A 67 23.48 7.62 20.29
N TYR A 68 23.57 6.98 19.12
CA TYR A 68 24.84 6.75 18.43
C TYR A 68 25.06 7.59 17.17
N VAL A 69 23.98 7.95 16.46
CA VAL A 69 24.04 8.80 15.26
C VAL A 69 23.85 10.28 15.62
N GLY A 70 23.09 10.58 16.68
CA GLY A 70 22.88 11.94 17.19
C GLY A 70 21.69 12.66 16.55
N SER A 71 20.72 11.93 16.00
CA SER A 71 19.52 12.50 15.40
C SER A 71 18.67 13.28 16.41
N ARG A 72 18.28 14.51 16.06
CA ARG A 72 17.36 15.33 16.89
C ARG A 72 15.91 15.01 16.55
N HIS A 73 15.10 14.76 17.58
CA HIS A 73 13.68 14.42 17.43
C HIS A 73 12.81 15.68 17.54
N THR A 74 12.62 16.34 16.41
CA THR A 74 11.75 17.52 16.26
C THR A 74 10.41 17.15 15.64
N SER A 75 9.48 18.11 15.59
CA SER A 75 8.19 17.91 14.92
C SER A 75 8.35 17.75 13.41
N GLU A 76 9.33 18.47 12.83
CA GLU A 76 9.76 18.32 11.44
C GLU A 76 10.31 16.92 11.17
N TRP A 77 11.20 16.42 12.04
CA TRP A 77 11.73 15.07 11.91
C TRP A 77 10.64 14.00 12.01
N PHE A 78 9.68 14.16 12.93
CA PHE A 78 8.56 13.23 13.12
C PHE A 78 7.67 13.12 11.88
N ASN A 79 7.44 14.22 11.15
CA ASN A 79 6.52 14.26 10.01
C ASN A 79 7.20 14.15 8.64
N THR A 80 8.53 14.36 8.54
CA THR A 80 9.25 14.35 7.25
C THR A 80 10.41 13.35 7.19
N ALA A 81 10.68 12.64 8.28
CA ALA A 81 11.83 11.74 8.43
C ALA A 81 13.18 12.39 8.10
N GLY A 82 13.29 13.72 8.24
CA GLY A 82 14.49 14.49 7.92
C GLY A 82 14.81 14.60 6.43
N ARG A 83 13.88 14.19 5.54
CA ARG A 83 14.00 14.30 4.06
C ARG A 83 15.24 13.63 3.44
N ASN A 84 15.88 12.68 4.15
CA ASN A 84 17.19 12.10 3.78
C ASN A 84 17.13 10.59 3.50
N VAL A 85 16.00 10.08 3.02
CA VAL A 85 15.83 8.64 2.75
C VAL A 85 16.47 8.27 1.41
N LYS A 86 17.32 7.22 1.40
CA LYS A 86 18.05 6.72 0.20
C LYS A 86 17.17 5.85 -0.72
N THR A 87 17.64 5.58 -1.93
CA THR A 87 16.89 4.94 -3.02
C THR A 87 16.32 3.57 -2.64
N GLY A 88 17.12 2.68 -2.05
CA GLY A 88 16.69 1.35 -1.65
C GLY A 88 15.60 1.38 -0.60
N LEU A 89 15.80 2.15 0.47
CA LEU A 89 14.80 2.29 1.53
C LEU A 89 13.50 2.94 1.00
N ILE A 90 13.59 3.96 0.14
CA ILE A 90 12.41 4.51 -0.55
C ILE A 90 11.70 3.44 -1.37
N ALA A 91 12.41 2.66 -2.18
CA ALA A 91 11.81 1.62 -3.01
C ALA A 91 11.09 0.58 -2.14
N SER A 92 11.70 0.14 -1.04
CA SER A 92 11.07 -0.77 -0.08
C SER A 92 9.85 -0.16 0.58
N VAL A 93 9.92 1.09 1.03
CA VAL A 93 8.77 1.78 1.64
C VAL A 93 7.62 1.89 0.64
N ILE A 94 7.89 2.25 -0.61
CA ILE A 94 6.89 2.30 -1.68
C ILE A 94 6.25 0.92 -1.87
N VAL A 95 7.03 -0.15 -2.03
CA VAL A 95 6.48 -1.50 -2.20
C VAL A 95 5.64 -1.89 -0.97
N SER A 96 6.10 -1.59 0.24
CA SER A 96 5.39 -1.88 1.48
C SER A 96 4.04 -1.15 1.56
N GLN A 97 4.05 0.16 1.31
CA GLN A 97 2.88 1.01 1.40
C GLN A 97 1.83 0.64 0.38
N TRP A 98 2.23 0.16 -0.79
CA TRP A 98 1.34 -0.28 -1.86
C TRP A 98 0.91 -1.75 -1.74
N THR A 99 1.59 -2.53 -0.91
CA THR A 99 1.19 -3.92 -0.66
C THR A 99 0.08 -3.92 0.39
N TRP A 100 -1.11 -3.54 -0.05
CA TRP A 100 -2.32 -3.57 0.76
C TRP A 100 -2.83 -4.99 0.96
N ALA A 101 -3.77 -5.15 1.89
CA ALA A 101 -4.60 -6.35 1.95
C ALA A 101 -5.25 -6.65 0.59
N ALA A 102 -5.77 -5.63 -0.10
CA ALA A 102 -6.34 -5.78 -1.44
C ALA A 102 -5.31 -6.32 -2.45
N THR A 103 -4.05 -5.90 -2.39
CA THR A 103 -2.99 -6.33 -3.31
C THR A 103 -2.76 -7.83 -3.27
N ILE A 104 -2.87 -8.45 -2.09
CA ILE A 104 -2.68 -9.90 -1.91
C ILE A 104 -3.99 -10.64 -2.20
N LEU A 105 -5.10 -10.14 -1.63
CA LEU A 105 -6.37 -10.85 -1.60
C LEU A 105 -7.18 -10.66 -2.88
N GLN A 106 -7.33 -9.42 -3.35
CA GLN A 106 -8.14 -9.09 -4.51
C GLN A 106 -7.46 -9.49 -5.83
N SER A 107 -6.14 -9.41 -5.92
CA SER A 107 -5.39 -9.90 -7.10
C SER A 107 -5.63 -11.40 -7.33
N SER A 108 -5.59 -12.21 -6.28
CA SER A 108 -5.87 -13.65 -6.34
C SER A 108 -7.35 -13.93 -6.59
N ASN A 109 -8.26 -13.10 -6.07
CA ASN A 109 -9.68 -13.18 -6.37
C ASN A 109 -9.96 -12.99 -7.87
N VAL A 110 -9.38 -11.97 -8.51
CA VAL A 110 -9.56 -11.77 -9.96
C VAL A 110 -8.87 -12.85 -10.80
N ALA A 111 -7.81 -13.47 -10.29
CA ALA A 111 -7.23 -14.66 -10.91
C ALA A 111 -8.16 -15.86 -10.87
N TRP A 112 -8.85 -16.06 -9.75
CA TRP A 112 -9.89 -17.08 -9.63
C TRP A 112 -11.10 -16.79 -10.54
N GLN A 113 -11.47 -15.52 -10.72
CA GLN A 113 -12.58 -15.14 -11.61
C GLN A 113 -12.24 -15.25 -13.10
N TYR A 114 -11.06 -14.78 -13.52
CA TYR A 114 -10.74 -14.56 -14.94
C TYR A 114 -9.55 -15.37 -15.46
N GLY A 115 -8.92 -16.19 -14.63
CA GLY A 115 -7.70 -16.91 -14.98
C GLY A 115 -6.50 -15.98 -15.11
N ILE A 116 -5.61 -16.26 -16.06
CA ILE A 116 -4.34 -15.53 -16.24
C ILE A 116 -4.49 -14.03 -16.52
N SER A 117 -5.64 -13.61 -17.05
CA SER A 117 -5.95 -12.20 -17.34
C SER A 117 -6.04 -11.38 -16.04
N GLY A 118 -6.53 -11.99 -14.95
CA GLY A 118 -6.72 -11.35 -13.66
C GLY A 118 -5.43 -10.83 -13.00
N PRO A 119 -4.44 -11.69 -12.69
CA PRO A 119 -3.15 -11.30 -12.11
C PRO A 119 -2.48 -10.17 -12.90
N PHE A 120 -2.53 -10.28 -14.22
CA PHE A 120 -1.89 -9.33 -15.11
C PHE A 120 -2.56 -7.95 -15.06
N TRP A 121 -3.88 -7.86 -15.28
CA TRP A 121 -4.59 -6.58 -15.26
C TRP A 121 -4.59 -5.92 -13.88
N TYR A 122 -4.53 -6.72 -12.81
CA TYR A 122 -4.31 -6.20 -11.46
C TYR A 122 -2.93 -5.53 -11.35
N ALA A 123 -1.86 -6.27 -11.63
CA ALA A 123 -0.49 -5.81 -11.44
C ALA A 123 -0.12 -4.67 -12.41
N SER A 124 -0.40 -4.85 -13.71
CA SER A 124 -0.14 -3.83 -14.74
C SER A 124 -0.92 -2.56 -14.45
N GLY A 125 -2.22 -2.70 -14.17
CA GLY A 125 -3.13 -1.57 -14.01
C GLY A 125 -2.76 -0.67 -12.83
N ALA A 126 -2.21 -1.24 -11.76
CA ALA A 126 -1.79 -0.52 -10.57
C ALA A 126 -0.31 -0.04 -10.61
N THR A 127 0.52 -0.59 -11.50
CA THR A 127 1.93 -0.14 -11.63
C THR A 127 2.03 1.23 -12.29
N ILE A 128 1.10 1.56 -13.19
CA ILE A 128 1.08 2.83 -13.94
C ILE A 128 1.08 4.03 -12.98
N GLN A 129 0.26 3.96 -11.93
CA GLN A 129 0.09 5.05 -10.99
C GLN A 129 1.38 5.27 -10.19
N VAL A 130 2.11 4.21 -9.82
CA VAL A 130 3.40 4.34 -9.11
C VAL A 130 4.39 5.12 -9.97
N LEU A 131 4.51 4.68 -11.23
CA LEU A 131 5.49 5.21 -12.16
C LEU A 131 5.20 6.68 -12.49
N LEU A 132 3.93 7.02 -12.71
CA LEU A 132 3.52 8.39 -12.97
C LEU A 132 3.59 9.28 -11.73
N PHE A 133 3.29 8.75 -10.54
CA PHE A 133 3.45 9.50 -9.30
C PHE A 133 4.92 9.84 -9.02
N GLY A 134 5.88 9.04 -9.51
CA GLY A 134 7.30 9.41 -9.50
C GLY A 134 7.60 10.77 -10.15
N VAL A 135 6.81 11.19 -11.15
CA VAL A 135 6.91 12.53 -11.74
C VAL A 135 6.46 13.60 -10.74
N MET A 136 5.33 13.36 -10.06
CA MET A 136 4.81 14.25 -9.02
C MET A 136 5.80 14.38 -7.87
N ALA A 137 6.40 13.27 -7.44
CA ALA A 137 7.38 13.24 -6.36
C ALA A 137 8.59 14.15 -6.63
N ILE A 138 9.06 14.23 -7.88
CA ILE A 138 10.14 15.16 -8.27
C ILE A 138 9.65 16.60 -8.39
N GLU A 139 8.45 16.82 -8.95
CA GLU A 139 7.89 18.17 -9.08
C GLU A 139 7.66 18.84 -7.73
N ILE A 140 7.28 18.09 -6.69
CA ILE A 140 7.18 18.59 -5.31
C ILE A 140 8.52 19.16 -4.86
N LYS A 141 9.64 18.46 -5.09
CA LYS A 141 10.97 18.93 -4.70
C LYS A 141 11.37 20.23 -5.40
N ARG A 142 10.87 20.44 -6.62
CA ARG A 142 11.18 21.62 -7.43
C ARG A 142 10.29 22.81 -7.11
N LYS A 143 9.01 22.58 -6.81
CA LYS A 143 7.98 23.63 -6.71
C LYS A 143 7.46 23.89 -5.30
N ALA A 144 7.58 22.91 -4.41
CA ALA A 144 7.10 22.98 -3.03
C ALA A 144 8.05 22.22 -2.07
N PRO A 145 9.35 22.56 -2.01
CA PRO A 145 10.35 21.79 -1.24
C PRO A 145 10.09 21.78 0.27
N HIS A 146 9.35 22.76 0.78
CA HIS A 146 9.09 22.93 2.21
C HIS A 146 7.72 22.43 2.67
N ALA A 147 6.87 21.93 1.76
CA ALA A 147 5.54 21.43 2.11
C ALA A 147 5.60 20.16 2.98
N HIS A 148 4.54 19.94 3.76
CA HIS A 148 4.30 18.76 4.58
C HIS A 148 3.17 17.91 4.01
N THR A 149 2.16 18.54 3.39
CA THR A 149 1.01 17.84 2.79
C THR A 149 0.73 18.34 1.37
N VAL A 150 -0.08 17.58 0.62
CA VAL A 150 -0.57 18.03 -0.69
C VAL A 150 -1.51 19.24 -0.58
N CYS A 151 -2.27 19.31 0.51
CA CYS A 151 -3.29 20.33 0.72
C CYS A 151 -2.68 21.72 1.00
N GLU A 152 -1.49 21.79 1.61
CA GLU A 152 -0.74 23.05 1.72
C GLU A 152 -0.37 23.61 0.34
N ILE A 153 -0.01 22.73 -0.61
CA ILE A 153 0.32 23.12 -1.98
C ILE A 153 -0.94 23.62 -2.70
N VAL A 154 -2.07 22.94 -2.51
CA VAL A 154 -3.39 23.37 -3.03
C VAL A 154 -3.73 24.77 -2.49
N LYS A 155 -3.58 24.98 -1.18
CA LYS A 155 -3.88 26.27 -0.55
C LYS A 155 -2.98 27.38 -1.09
N ALA A 156 -1.68 27.13 -1.19
CA ALA A 156 -0.72 28.11 -1.69
C ALA A 156 -0.97 28.50 -3.15
N ARG A 157 -1.46 27.55 -3.98
CA ARG A 157 -1.73 27.79 -5.41
C ARG A 157 -3.12 28.37 -5.68
N TRP A 158 -4.17 27.81 -5.07
CA TRP A 158 -5.56 28.07 -5.43
C TRP A 158 -6.41 28.65 -4.29
N GLY A 159 -5.81 28.88 -3.12
CA GLY A 159 -6.45 29.51 -1.99
C GLY A 159 -7.37 28.59 -1.16
N THR A 160 -8.02 29.20 -0.18
CA THR A 160 -8.85 28.52 0.84
C THR A 160 -10.02 27.71 0.27
N PRO A 161 -10.79 28.17 -0.73
CA PRO A 161 -11.92 27.40 -1.25
C PRO A 161 -11.48 26.06 -1.86
N ALA A 162 -10.44 26.08 -2.70
CA ALA A 162 -9.88 24.86 -3.27
C ALA A 162 -9.31 23.96 -2.17
N HIS A 163 -8.61 24.55 -1.20
CA HIS A 163 -8.04 23.82 -0.07
C HIS A 163 -9.09 22.99 0.68
N ILE A 164 -10.25 23.57 1.02
CA ILE A 164 -11.32 22.83 1.73
C ILE A 164 -11.85 21.66 0.90
N VAL A 165 -12.05 21.86 -0.41
CA VAL A 165 -12.54 20.81 -1.31
C VAL A 165 -11.55 19.65 -1.39
N PHE A 166 -10.28 19.93 -1.69
CA PHE A 166 -9.27 18.87 -1.81
C PHE A 166 -8.94 18.22 -0.47
N LEU A 167 -9.04 18.96 0.64
CA LEU A 167 -8.91 18.39 1.98
C LEU A 167 -10.01 17.35 2.25
N ALA A 168 -11.26 17.62 1.84
CA ALA A 168 -12.35 16.65 1.93
C ALA A 168 -12.09 15.39 1.08
N PHE A 169 -11.59 15.55 -0.15
CA PHE A 169 -11.22 14.42 -1.01
C PHE A 169 -10.05 13.60 -0.45
N CYS A 170 -9.04 14.25 0.16
CA CYS A 170 -7.93 13.56 0.82
C CYS A 170 -8.44 12.73 2.00
N PHE A 171 -9.25 13.32 2.90
CA PHE A 171 -9.85 12.57 4.01
C PHE A 171 -10.72 11.41 3.53
N LEU A 172 -11.57 11.65 2.52
CA LEU A 172 -12.40 10.59 1.94
C LEU A 172 -11.54 9.44 1.41
N THR A 173 -10.43 9.75 0.75
CA THR A 173 -9.48 8.77 0.24
C THR A 173 -8.85 7.98 1.38
N ASN A 174 -8.28 8.65 2.38
CA ASN A 174 -7.65 7.97 3.52
C ASN A 174 -8.64 7.09 4.31
N ILE A 175 -9.90 7.52 4.44
CA ILE A 175 -10.97 6.73 5.06
C ILE A 175 -11.27 5.48 4.23
N ILE A 176 -11.42 5.61 2.91
CA ILE A 176 -11.72 4.49 2.01
C ILE A 176 -10.58 3.47 1.98
N VAL A 177 -9.33 3.93 1.87
CA VAL A 177 -8.14 3.06 1.87
C VAL A 177 -8.04 2.32 3.20
N THR A 178 -8.15 3.03 4.33
CA THR A 178 -8.08 2.40 5.65
C THR A 178 -9.24 1.42 5.88
N ALA A 179 -10.45 1.71 5.37
CA ALA A 179 -11.58 0.80 5.44
C ALA A 179 -11.30 -0.52 4.71
N MET A 180 -10.70 -0.49 3.52
CA MET A 180 -10.31 -1.71 2.81
C MET A 180 -9.28 -2.54 3.57
N LEU A 181 -8.28 -1.89 4.17
CA LEU A 181 -7.27 -2.58 4.97
C LEU A 181 -7.93 -3.37 6.12
N LEU A 182 -8.90 -2.76 6.81
CA LEU A 182 -9.60 -3.40 7.92
C LEU A 182 -10.62 -4.45 7.49
N LEU A 183 -11.37 -4.22 6.40
CA LEU A 183 -12.29 -5.21 5.85
C LEU A 183 -11.54 -6.48 5.43
N GLY A 184 -10.46 -6.35 4.65
CA GLY A 184 -9.63 -7.49 4.25
C GLY A 184 -8.93 -8.16 5.42
N GLY A 185 -8.32 -7.37 6.32
CA GLY A 185 -7.61 -7.87 7.49
C GLY A 185 -8.50 -8.64 8.46
N SER A 186 -9.65 -8.05 8.82
CA SER A 186 -10.59 -8.67 9.78
C SER A 186 -11.27 -9.91 9.22
N ALA A 187 -11.61 -9.94 7.92
CA ALA A 187 -12.22 -11.10 7.26
C ALA A 187 -11.28 -12.31 7.27
N VAL A 188 -10.00 -12.13 6.92
CA VAL A 188 -9.03 -13.22 6.91
C VAL A 188 -8.67 -13.69 8.31
N VAL A 189 -8.50 -12.77 9.27
CA VAL A 189 -8.31 -13.13 10.69
C VAL A 189 -9.47 -13.99 11.18
N ASN A 190 -10.71 -13.59 10.88
CA ASN A 190 -11.89 -14.34 11.28
C ASN A 190 -11.94 -15.72 10.61
N ALA A 191 -11.74 -15.80 9.29
CA ALA A 191 -11.79 -17.05 8.54
C ALA A 191 -10.69 -18.04 8.96
N LEU A 192 -9.47 -17.56 9.24
CA LEU A 192 -8.34 -18.41 9.56
C LEU A 192 -8.30 -18.84 11.03
N THR A 193 -8.73 -17.99 11.97
CA THR A 193 -8.51 -18.19 13.41
C THR A 193 -9.78 -18.23 14.26
N GLY A 194 -10.93 -17.87 13.67
CA GLY A 194 -12.21 -17.80 14.37
C GLY A 194 -12.32 -16.63 15.34
N VAL A 195 -11.35 -15.70 15.38
CA VAL A 195 -11.45 -14.46 16.16
C VAL A 195 -12.63 -13.64 15.63
N ASN A 196 -13.43 -13.08 16.53
CA ASN A 196 -14.59 -12.27 16.14
C ASN A 196 -14.18 -11.13 15.20
N ILE A 197 -14.88 -10.98 14.08
CA ILE A 197 -14.55 -9.98 13.04
C ILE A 197 -14.58 -8.53 13.57
N TYR A 198 -15.47 -8.23 14.52
CA TYR A 198 -15.56 -6.91 15.15
C TYR A 198 -14.40 -6.66 16.13
N ALA A 199 -14.00 -7.69 16.89
CA ALA A 199 -12.80 -7.60 17.72
C ALA A 199 -11.55 -7.39 16.86
N ALA A 200 -11.39 -8.18 15.79
CA ALA A 200 -10.28 -8.01 14.85
C ALA A 200 -10.23 -6.59 14.26
N SER A 201 -11.39 -6.01 13.94
CA SER A 201 -11.50 -4.65 13.40
C SER A 201 -10.93 -3.56 14.32
N PHE A 202 -10.99 -3.73 15.65
CA PHE A 202 -10.40 -2.79 16.62
C PHE A 202 -8.97 -3.13 17.02
N LEU A 203 -8.64 -4.43 17.11
CA LEU A 203 -7.33 -4.87 17.59
C LEU A 203 -6.23 -4.72 16.54
N ILE A 204 -6.56 -4.84 15.24
CA ILE A 204 -5.59 -4.64 14.15
C ILE A 204 -5.04 -3.18 14.16
N PRO A 205 -5.88 -2.12 14.17
CA PRO A 205 -5.40 -0.74 14.30
C PRO A 205 -4.60 -0.50 15.57
N LEU A 206 -4.95 -1.15 16.70
CA LEU A 206 -4.32 -0.89 17.99
C LEU A 206 -2.80 -1.07 17.95
N GLY A 207 -2.31 -2.16 17.36
CA GLY A 207 -0.87 -2.39 17.21
C GLY A 207 -0.19 -1.29 16.39
N VAL A 208 -0.85 -0.83 15.32
CA VAL A 208 -0.37 0.24 14.45
C VAL A 208 -0.28 1.58 15.17
N ILE A 209 -1.31 1.92 15.94
CA ILE A 209 -1.37 3.16 16.72
C ILE A 209 -0.18 3.24 17.68
N VAL A 210 0.09 2.18 18.44
CA VAL A 210 1.13 2.21 19.49
C VAL A 210 2.51 2.55 18.92
N TYR A 211 2.97 1.84 17.87
CA TYR A 211 4.30 2.11 17.32
C TYR A 211 4.37 3.42 16.53
N THR A 212 3.27 3.82 15.88
CA THR A 212 3.19 5.10 15.14
C THR A 212 3.31 6.28 16.10
N LEU A 213 2.65 6.21 17.26
CA LEU A 213 2.72 7.24 18.30
C LEU A 213 4.13 7.40 18.89
N ALA A 214 4.84 6.28 19.06
CA ALA A 214 6.18 6.25 19.64
C ALA A 214 7.26 6.78 18.68
N GLY A 215 7.21 6.38 17.41
CA GLY A 215 8.35 6.54 16.50
C GLY A 215 8.22 7.58 15.38
N GLY A 216 7.00 7.96 14.96
CA GLY A 216 6.80 8.88 13.83
C GLY A 216 7.20 8.32 12.46
N LEU A 217 7.26 9.17 11.43
CA LEU A 217 7.41 8.76 10.03
C LEU A 217 8.67 7.92 9.77
N LYS A 218 9.82 8.27 10.38
CA LYS A 218 11.07 7.53 10.17
C LYS A 218 11.01 6.11 10.76
N ALA A 219 10.44 5.96 11.95
CA ALA A 219 10.24 4.65 12.56
C ALA A 219 9.28 3.80 11.73
N THR A 220 8.23 4.43 11.20
CA THR A 220 7.29 3.81 10.27
C THR A 220 7.99 3.34 8.99
N PHE A 221 8.96 4.07 8.46
CA PHE A 221 9.74 3.63 7.29
C PHE A 221 10.59 2.39 7.58
N LEU A 222 11.20 2.35 8.76
CA LEU A 222 12.01 1.21 9.18
C LEU A 222 11.16 -0.03 9.49
N ALA A 223 9.98 0.15 10.10
CA ALA A 223 8.98 -0.90 10.23
C ALA A 223 8.53 -1.41 8.85
N SER A 224 8.24 -0.49 7.92
CA SER A 224 7.81 -0.81 6.56
C SER A 224 8.84 -1.64 5.80
N TYR A 225 10.14 -1.37 6.00
CA TYR A 225 11.19 -2.23 5.45
C TYR A 225 11.06 -3.68 5.95
N ILE A 226 10.87 -3.89 7.26
CA ILE A 226 10.73 -5.25 7.82
C ILE A 226 9.42 -5.91 7.37
N HIS A 227 8.32 -5.16 7.32
CA HIS A 227 7.06 -5.63 6.75
C HIS A 227 7.29 -6.14 5.32
N SER A 228 8.00 -5.36 4.49
CA SER A 228 8.36 -5.75 3.12
C SER A 228 9.20 -7.03 3.08
N VAL A 229 10.23 -7.16 3.93
CA VAL A 229 11.07 -8.35 4.00
C VAL A 229 10.23 -9.59 4.27
N ILE A 230 9.35 -9.55 5.28
CA ILE A 230 8.48 -10.69 5.64
C ILE A 230 7.52 -11.02 4.50
N VAL A 231 6.89 -10.01 3.90
CA VAL A 231 5.98 -10.16 2.75
C VAL A 231 6.67 -10.86 1.58
N HIS A 232 7.90 -10.45 1.24
CA HIS A 232 8.65 -11.00 0.11
C HIS A 232 9.16 -12.42 0.39
N VAL A 233 9.58 -12.72 1.62
CA VAL A 233 9.94 -14.08 2.02
C VAL A 233 8.74 -15.02 1.86
N VAL A 234 7.56 -14.63 2.36
CA VAL A 234 6.34 -15.43 2.22
C VAL A 234 5.91 -15.56 0.75
N LEU A 235 6.05 -14.51 -0.04
CA LEU A 235 5.81 -14.55 -1.49
C LEU A 235 6.67 -15.60 -2.17
N VAL A 236 7.98 -15.60 -1.92
CA VAL A 236 8.91 -16.56 -2.52
C VAL A 236 8.53 -17.98 -2.12
N ILE A 237 8.23 -18.21 -0.83
CA ILE A 237 7.78 -19.52 -0.34
C ILE A 237 6.56 -20.02 -1.14
N PHE A 238 5.50 -19.22 -1.27
CA PHE A 238 4.29 -19.67 -1.98
C PHE A 238 4.50 -19.86 -3.48
N VAL A 239 5.27 -18.99 -4.13
CA VAL A 239 5.54 -19.09 -5.57
C VAL A 239 6.32 -20.37 -5.88
N TYR A 240 7.38 -20.68 -5.13
CA TYR A 240 8.11 -21.93 -5.30
C TYR A 240 7.30 -23.16 -4.86
N LEU A 241 6.49 -23.05 -3.81
CA LEU A 241 5.62 -24.13 -3.38
C LEU A 241 4.67 -24.56 -4.52
N VAL A 242 3.98 -23.60 -5.14
CA VAL A 242 2.99 -23.88 -6.19
C VAL A 242 3.64 -24.47 -7.44
N TYR A 243 4.78 -23.92 -7.87
CA TYR A 243 5.37 -24.27 -9.17
C TYR A 243 6.54 -25.25 -9.14
N THR A 244 7.07 -25.61 -7.96
CA THR A 244 8.28 -26.46 -7.88
C THR A 244 8.24 -27.54 -6.81
N ALA A 245 7.61 -27.30 -5.66
CA ALA A 245 7.82 -28.15 -4.48
C ALA A 245 6.58 -28.93 -4.00
N SER A 246 5.37 -28.40 -4.22
CA SER A 246 4.14 -29.07 -3.76
C SER A 246 3.93 -30.41 -4.44
N SER A 247 3.56 -31.44 -3.67
CA SER A 247 3.16 -32.73 -4.23
C SER A 247 1.88 -32.66 -5.07
N GLU A 248 1.05 -31.64 -4.83
CA GLU A 248 -0.27 -31.51 -5.47
C GLU A 248 -0.23 -30.68 -6.75
N LEU A 249 0.58 -29.62 -6.80
CA LEU A 249 0.74 -28.75 -7.96
C LEU A 249 2.15 -28.92 -8.56
N GLY A 250 3.19 -28.47 -7.84
CA GLY A 250 4.59 -28.86 -8.02
C GLY A 250 5.26 -28.55 -9.36
N SER A 251 4.51 -28.15 -10.38
CA SER A 251 5.01 -27.87 -11.72
C SER A 251 4.01 -27.03 -12.52
N PRO A 252 4.48 -26.18 -13.44
CA PRO A 252 3.61 -25.45 -14.36
C PRO A 252 2.74 -26.38 -15.23
N SER A 253 3.23 -27.57 -15.59
CA SER A 253 2.48 -28.52 -16.43
C SER A 253 1.28 -29.10 -15.72
N VAL A 254 1.39 -29.48 -14.45
CA VAL A 254 0.25 -29.96 -13.67
C VAL A 254 -0.82 -28.88 -13.55
N ILE A 255 -0.44 -27.64 -13.23
CA ILE A 255 -1.39 -26.52 -13.14
C ILE A 255 -2.07 -26.29 -14.48
N TYR A 256 -1.31 -26.28 -15.59
CA TYR A 256 -1.84 -26.14 -16.94
C TYR A 256 -2.92 -27.17 -17.25
N HIS A 257 -2.63 -28.46 -17.03
CA HIS A 257 -3.58 -29.54 -17.31
C HIS A 257 -4.83 -29.46 -16.43
N ARG A 258 -4.68 -29.11 -15.14
CA ARG A 258 -5.82 -28.95 -14.24
C ARG A 258 -6.68 -27.74 -14.59
N LEU A 259 -6.09 -26.64 -15.03
CA LEU A 259 -6.86 -25.47 -15.51
C LEU A 259 -7.67 -25.79 -16.77
N LEU A 260 -7.13 -26.62 -17.68
CA LEU A 260 -7.89 -27.13 -18.84
C LEU A 260 -9.05 -28.02 -18.42
N GLU A 261 -8.83 -28.90 -17.43
CA GLU A 261 -9.89 -29.77 -16.90
C GLU A 261 -11.00 -28.97 -16.23
N VAL A 262 -10.63 -28.01 -15.37
CA VAL A 262 -11.56 -27.15 -14.64
C VAL A 262 -12.37 -26.24 -15.56
N GLY A 263 -11.77 -25.75 -16.64
CA GLY A 263 -12.43 -24.94 -17.67
C GLY A 263 -13.18 -25.74 -18.74
N ASN A 264 -13.20 -27.07 -18.67
CA ASN A 264 -13.82 -27.91 -19.71
C ASN A 264 -15.35 -27.78 -19.69
N LYS A 265 -15.95 -27.61 -20.87
CA LYS A 265 -17.42 -27.59 -21.07
C LYS A 265 -18.10 -28.89 -20.66
N SER A 266 -17.39 -30.02 -20.73
CA SER A 266 -17.91 -31.32 -20.32
C SER A 266 -18.05 -31.47 -18.81
N ARG A 267 -17.58 -30.50 -18.02
CA ARG A 267 -17.70 -30.51 -16.56
C ARG A 267 -19.16 -30.29 -16.14
N VAL A 268 -19.65 -31.13 -15.23
CA VAL A 268 -21.00 -31.01 -14.68
C VAL A 268 -21.04 -29.89 -13.65
N CYS A 269 -21.67 -28.77 -14.01
CA CYS A 269 -21.83 -27.58 -13.16
C CYS A 269 -23.27 -27.42 -12.66
N GLN A 270 -23.81 -28.51 -12.12
CA GLN A 270 -25.12 -28.56 -11.50
C GLN A 270 -25.04 -29.34 -10.19
N GLU A 271 -26.00 -29.11 -9.30
CA GLU A 271 -26.12 -29.91 -8.10
C GLU A 271 -26.28 -31.39 -8.46
N PRO A 272 -25.63 -32.32 -7.73
CA PRO A 272 -24.87 -32.11 -6.49
C PRO A 272 -23.36 -31.87 -6.66
N PHE A 273 -22.85 -31.75 -7.90
CA PHE A 273 -21.41 -31.71 -8.20
C PHE A 273 -20.78 -30.30 -8.15
N SER A 274 -21.61 -29.27 -8.27
CA SER A 274 -21.26 -27.88 -8.00
C SER A 274 -22.50 -27.18 -7.46
N HIS A 275 -22.32 -26.32 -6.46
CA HIS A 275 -23.40 -25.51 -5.91
C HIS A 275 -23.50 -24.17 -6.62
N ASP A 276 -24.67 -23.53 -6.51
CA ASP A 276 -24.86 -22.16 -6.96
C ASP A 276 -23.80 -21.25 -6.32
N ARG A 277 -23.21 -20.36 -7.14
CA ARG A 277 -22.17 -19.38 -6.75
C ARG A 277 -20.78 -19.97 -6.46
N GLN A 278 -20.49 -21.21 -6.84
CA GLN A 278 -19.12 -21.72 -6.91
C GLN A 278 -18.56 -21.57 -8.34
N SER A 279 -17.23 -21.45 -8.47
CA SER A 279 -16.59 -21.53 -9.81
C SER A 279 -16.74 -22.94 -10.37
N CYS A 280 -17.31 -23.05 -11.56
CA CYS A 280 -17.37 -24.31 -12.30
C CYS A 280 -17.43 -24.07 -13.80
N GLY A 281 -16.61 -24.82 -14.53
CA GLY A 281 -16.66 -24.88 -15.98
C GLY A 281 -16.06 -23.65 -16.67
N PRO A 282 -16.41 -23.41 -17.95
CA PRO A 282 -15.86 -22.31 -18.74
C PRO A 282 -16.30 -20.93 -18.21
N VAL A 283 -15.38 -19.96 -18.29
CA VAL A 283 -15.65 -18.58 -17.86
C VAL A 283 -16.34 -17.78 -18.96
N SER A 284 -17.50 -17.19 -18.66
CA SER A 284 -18.19 -16.30 -19.59
C SER A 284 -17.35 -15.07 -19.92
N GLY A 285 -17.20 -14.75 -21.21
CA GLY A 285 -16.39 -13.63 -21.68
C GLY A 285 -14.89 -13.92 -21.88
N ASN A 286 -14.42 -15.12 -21.52
CA ASN A 286 -13.07 -15.58 -21.88
C ASN A 286 -13.07 -16.24 -23.27
N TYR A 287 -11.96 -16.14 -24.00
CA TYR A 287 -11.77 -16.83 -25.27
C TYR A 287 -11.94 -18.35 -25.09
N LYS A 288 -12.94 -18.91 -25.80
CA LYS A 288 -13.40 -20.31 -25.65
C LYS A 288 -13.77 -20.73 -24.22
N GLY A 289 -13.92 -19.77 -23.29
CA GLY A 289 -14.16 -20.04 -21.88
C GLY A 289 -12.93 -20.46 -21.07
N SER A 290 -11.73 -20.38 -21.66
CA SER A 290 -10.49 -20.88 -21.04
C SER A 290 -9.98 -19.97 -19.92
N TYR A 291 -9.39 -20.54 -18.87
CA TYR A 291 -8.64 -19.80 -17.84
C TYR A 291 -7.23 -19.39 -18.30
N LEU A 292 -6.78 -19.93 -19.43
CA LEU A 292 -5.44 -19.78 -19.98
C LEU A 292 -5.41 -18.77 -21.13
N THR A 293 -6.18 -17.69 -21.03
CA THR A 293 -6.26 -16.66 -22.07
C THR A 293 -6.17 -15.24 -21.51
N MET A 294 -5.49 -14.36 -22.26
CA MET A 294 -5.51 -12.92 -22.01
C MET A 294 -6.76 -12.24 -22.61
N LEU A 295 -7.44 -12.89 -23.55
CA LEU A 295 -8.70 -12.45 -24.13
C LEU A 295 -9.87 -12.73 -23.17
N SER A 296 -9.98 -11.89 -22.14
CA SER A 296 -11.06 -11.92 -21.14
C SER A 296 -11.74 -10.56 -21.08
N SER A 297 -13.04 -10.50 -21.42
CA SER A 297 -13.81 -9.26 -21.29
C SER A 297 -13.90 -8.81 -19.83
N GLY A 298 -14.14 -9.75 -18.91
CA GLY A 298 -14.18 -9.47 -17.47
C GLY A 298 -12.83 -8.99 -16.93
N GLY A 299 -11.73 -9.65 -17.32
CA GLY A 299 -10.37 -9.25 -16.95
C GLY A 299 -10.01 -7.86 -17.45
N LEU A 300 -10.34 -7.53 -18.70
CA LEU A 300 -10.09 -6.20 -19.28
C LEU A 300 -10.95 -5.12 -18.60
N VAL A 301 -12.24 -5.36 -18.39
CA VAL A 301 -13.13 -4.41 -17.70
C VAL A 301 -12.63 -4.15 -16.28
N PHE A 302 -12.27 -5.20 -15.54
CA PHE A 302 -11.63 -5.06 -14.24
C PHE A 302 -10.33 -4.26 -14.35
N GLY A 303 -9.48 -4.52 -15.34
CA GLY A 303 -8.24 -3.78 -15.59
C GLY A 303 -8.47 -2.28 -15.77
N ILE A 304 -9.50 -1.89 -16.54
CA ILE A 304 -9.86 -0.47 -16.72
C ILE A 304 -10.33 0.13 -15.39
N ILE A 305 -11.22 -0.55 -14.66
CA ILE A 305 -11.68 -0.09 -13.33
C ILE A 305 -10.49 0.08 -12.40
N ASN A 306 -9.59 -0.90 -12.38
CA ASN A 306 -8.40 -0.93 -11.55
C ASN A 306 -7.46 0.24 -11.86
N ILE A 307 -7.24 0.55 -13.14
CA ILE A 307 -6.41 1.68 -13.56
C ILE A 307 -7.03 2.99 -13.07
N VAL A 308 -8.29 3.21 -13.39
CA VAL A 308 -9.00 4.47 -13.13
C VAL A 308 -9.21 4.69 -11.62
N GLY A 309 -9.60 3.64 -10.90
CA GLY A 309 -9.81 3.65 -9.46
C GLY A 309 -8.55 3.93 -8.67
N ASN A 310 -7.45 3.23 -8.98
CA ASN A 310 -6.20 3.41 -8.24
C ASN A 310 -5.51 4.74 -8.50
N PHE A 311 -5.81 5.44 -9.61
CA PHE A 311 -5.33 6.81 -9.75
C PHE A 311 -5.87 7.70 -8.63
N GLY A 312 -7.15 7.53 -8.26
CA GLY A 312 -7.77 8.21 -7.13
C GLY A 312 -7.02 7.92 -5.84
N THR A 313 -6.86 6.64 -5.54
CA THR A 313 -6.24 6.22 -4.28
C THR A 313 -4.75 6.58 -4.18
N VAL A 314 -4.06 6.86 -5.29
CA VAL A 314 -2.63 7.21 -5.27
C VAL A 314 -2.41 8.72 -5.30
N PHE A 315 -3.11 9.43 -6.19
CA PHE A 315 -2.88 10.87 -6.39
C PHE A 315 -3.57 11.73 -5.35
N VAL A 316 -4.68 11.25 -4.77
CA VAL A 316 -5.48 12.01 -3.80
C VAL A 316 -5.09 11.66 -2.35
N ASP A 317 -4.44 10.51 -2.14
CA ASP A 317 -4.06 10.05 -0.82
C ASP A 317 -2.78 10.74 -0.31
N ASN A 318 -2.93 11.48 0.77
CA ASN A 318 -1.84 12.23 1.38
C ASN A 318 -0.69 11.33 1.90
N GLY A 319 -0.90 10.05 2.18
CA GLY A 319 0.15 9.11 2.60
C GLY A 319 1.26 8.97 1.57
N TYR A 320 0.92 8.97 0.28
CA TYR A 320 1.89 8.95 -0.80
C TYR A 320 2.64 10.28 -0.94
N TRP A 321 1.97 11.40 -0.72
CA TRP A 321 2.59 12.72 -0.76
C TRP A 321 3.59 12.92 0.36
N VAL A 322 3.24 12.54 1.60
CA VAL A 322 4.15 12.59 2.75
C VAL A 322 5.39 11.73 2.49
N SER A 323 5.23 10.57 1.86
CA SER A 323 6.33 9.68 1.51
C SER A 323 7.24 10.28 0.43
N ALA A 324 6.65 10.91 -0.59
CA ALA A 324 7.40 11.68 -1.58
C ALA A 324 8.17 12.85 -0.95
N ILE A 325 7.55 13.55 0.01
CA ILE A 325 8.15 14.68 0.74
C ILE A 325 9.32 14.22 1.60
N ALA A 326 9.28 13.01 2.17
CA ALA A 326 10.39 12.44 2.95
C ALA A 326 11.57 11.93 2.09
N ALA A 327 11.36 11.68 0.80
CA ALA A 327 12.42 11.17 -0.08
C ALA A 327 13.52 12.20 -0.37
N ARG A 328 14.79 11.76 -0.43
CA ARG A 328 15.91 12.59 -0.87
C ARG A 328 15.79 12.88 -2.39
N PRO A 329 15.91 14.13 -2.88
CA PRO A 329 15.64 14.47 -4.29
C PRO A 329 16.43 13.65 -5.31
N SER A 330 17.73 13.44 -5.04
CA SER A 330 18.63 12.64 -5.88
C SER A 330 18.23 11.15 -5.95
N SER A 331 17.52 10.66 -4.94
CA SER A 331 17.12 9.25 -4.79
C SER A 331 15.69 8.98 -5.28
N THR A 332 14.82 10.00 -5.30
CA THR A 332 13.39 9.90 -5.60
C THR A 332 13.11 9.18 -6.92
N HIS A 333 13.66 9.68 -8.04
CA HIS A 333 13.35 9.13 -9.37
C HIS A 333 13.69 7.64 -9.51
N LYS A 334 14.85 7.21 -9.01
CA LYS A 334 15.26 5.80 -9.05
C LYS A 334 14.43 4.94 -8.08
N GLY A 335 14.15 5.48 -6.90
CA GLY A 335 13.37 4.78 -5.87
C GLY A 335 11.95 4.49 -6.33
N TYR A 336 11.28 5.46 -6.96
CA TYR A 336 9.92 5.27 -7.50
C TYR A 336 9.87 4.31 -8.68
N LEU A 337 10.84 4.38 -9.61
CA LEU A 337 10.89 3.43 -10.73
C LEU A 337 11.13 2.00 -10.22
N LEU A 338 12.12 1.83 -9.35
CA LEU A 338 12.47 0.52 -8.79
C LEU A 338 11.31 -0.04 -7.95
N GLY A 339 10.74 0.80 -7.09
CA GLY A 339 9.58 0.45 -6.26
C GLY A 339 8.39 0.00 -7.11
N GLY A 340 8.06 0.71 -8.19
CA GLY A 340 6.97 0.32 -9.10
C GLY A 340 7.21 -1.01 -9.80
N LEU A 341 8.44 -1.26 -10.29
CA LEU A 341 8.78 -2.50 -10.99
C LEU A 341 8.84 -3.72 -10.05
N VAL A 342 9.30 -3.55 -8.82
CA VAL A 342 9.26 -4.64 -7.83
C VAL A 342 7.85 -4.84 -7.31
N TRP A 343 7.09 -3.76 -7.10
CA TRP A 343 5.71 -3.86 -6.65
C TRP A 343 4.87 -4.68 -7.63
N PHE A 344 5.03 -4.50 -8.95
CA PHE A 344 4.36 -5.33 -9.97
C PHE A 344 4.51 -6.83 -9.68
N ALA A 345 5.71 -7.26 -9.27
CA ALA A 345 6.02 -8.66 -9.00
C ALA A 345 5.18 -9.24 -7.86
N VAL A 346 4.77 -8.43 -6.89
CA VAL A 346 4.04 -8.87 -5.70
C VAL A 346 2.66 -9.44 -6.05
N PRO A 347 1.68 -8.65 -6.53
CA PRO A 347 0.38 -9.17 -6.89
C PRO A 347 0.46 -10.11 -8.10
N PHE A 348 1.35 -9.85 -9.07
CA PHE A 348 1.48 -10.72 -10.24
C PHE A 348 1.85 -12.15 -9.86
N SER A 349 2.91 -12.32 -9.06
CA SER A 349 3.44 -13.65 -8.73
C SER A 349 2.54 -14.38 -7.72
N LEU A 350 1.97 -13.66 -6.74
CA LEU A 350 1.06 -14.23 -5.77
C LEU A 350 -0.29 -14.63 -6.37
N ALA A 351 -0.89 -13.80 -7.20
CA ALA A 351 -2.16 -14.13 -7.83
C ALA A 351 -2.00 -15.24 -8.87
N THR A 352 -0.88 -15.24 -9.61
CA THR A 352 -0.51 -16.32 -10.52
C THR A 352 -0.29 -17.64 -9.77
N SER A 353 0.27 -17.62 -8.55
CA SER A 353 0.47 -18.84 -7.75
C SER A 353 -0.79 -19.24 -6.96
N LEU A 354 -1.23 -18.43 -6.00
CA LEU A 354 -2.32 -18.76 -5.08
C LEU A 354 -3.71 -18.63 -5.72
N GLY A 355 -3.92 -17.67 -6.62
CA GLY A 355 -5.19 -17.49 -7.31
C GLY A 355 -5.46 -18.59 -8.34
N LEU A 356 -4.51 -18.85 -9.25
CA LEU A 356 -4.62 -19.97 -10.19
C LEU A 356 -4.50 -21.32 -9.49
N GLY A 357 -3.74 -21.39 -8.39
CA GLY A 357 -3.66 -22.57 -7.53
C GLY A 357 -5.03 -22.98 -6.97
N ALA A 358 -5.85 -22.01 -6.55
CA ALA A 358 -7.23 -22.27 -6.10
C ALA A 358 -8.07 -22.96 -7.19
N LEU A 359 -7.96 -22.46 -8.43
CA LEU A 359 -8.65 -23.04 -9.59
C LEU A 359 -8.10 -24.42 -9.92
N ALA A 360 -6.78 -24.58 -9.99
CA ALA A 360 -6.14 -25.85 -10.32
C ALA A 360 -6.35 -26.94 -9.25
N LEU A 361 -6.56 -26.58 -7.99
CA LEU A 361 -6.94 -27.52 -6.93
C LEU A 361 -8.45 -27.78 -6.88
N ASP A 362 -9.22 -27.06 -7.70
CA ASP A 362 -10.68 -27.10 -7.76
C ASP A 362 -11.35 -26.95 -6.38
N LEU A 363 -10.91 -25.92 -5.64
CA LEU A 363 -11.40 -25.67 -4.29
C LEU A 363 -12.87 -25.22 -4.30
N PRO A 364 -13.72 -25.72 -3.37
CA PRO A 364 -15.14 -25.35 -3.26
C PRO A 364 -15.34 -23.93 -2.67
N ILE A 365 -14.74 -22.92 -3.30
CA ILE A 365 -14.83 -21.52 -2.90
C ILE A 365 -16.09 -20.91 -3.49
N THR A 366 -16.87 -20.23 -2.65
CA THR A 366 -18.06 -19.48 -3.04
C THR A 366 -17.72 -18.06 -3.50
N GLU A 367 -18.57 -17.44 -4.33
CA GLU A 367 -18.47 -16.04 -4.75
C GLU A 367 -18.39 -15.09 -3.55
N SER A 368 -19.10 -15.42 -2.46
CA SER A 368 -19.05 -14.65 -1.20
C SER A 368 -17.66 -14.74 -0.56
N GLU A 369 -17.12 -15.94 -0.36
CA GLU A 369 -15.76 -16.13 0.19
C GLU A 369 -14.71 -15.45 -0.67
N ALA A 370 -14.84 -15.56 -2.00
CA ALA A 370 -13.95 -14.92 -2.94
C ALA A 370 -14.00 -13.37 -2.85
N SER A 371 -15.20 -12.79 -2.73
CA SER A 371 -15.39 -11.34 -2.59
C SER A 371 -14.86 -10.76 -1.27
N HIS A 372 -14.78 -11.57 -0.21
CA HIS A 372 -14.13 -11.24 1.06
C HIS A 372 -12.61 -11.44 1.02
N GLY A 373 -12.05 -11.87 -0.11
CA GLY A 373 -10.62 -12.06 -0.29
C GLY A 373 -10.09 -13.39 0.22
N LEU A 374 -10.93 -14.42 0.36
CA LEU A 374 -10.53 -15.70 0.97
C LEU A 374 -9.91 -16.73 0.00
N VAL A 375 -9.70 -16.36 -1.28
CA VAL A 375 -9.06 -17.23 -2.28
C VAL A 375 -7.62 -17.62 -1.92
N PRO A 376 -6.68 -16.68 -1.64
CA PRO A 376 -5.34 -17.06 -1.20
C PRO A 376 -5.34 -17.85 0.12
N PRO A 377 -6.13 -17.48 1.16
CA PRO A 377 -6.28 -18.28 2.37
C PRO A 377 -6.67 -19.74 2.10
N ALA A 378 -7.66 -19.97 1.23
CA ALA A 378 -8.10 -21.31 0.88
C ALA A 378 -6.96 -22.13 0.24
N THR A 379 -6.22 -21.53 -0.68
CA THR A 379 -5.09 -22.19 -1.36
C THR A 379 -3.93 -22.48 -0.42
N ALA A 380 -3.60 -21.55 0.47
CA ALA A 380 -2.55 -21.74 1.47
C ALA A 380 -2.89 -22.89 2.44
N ILE A 381 -4.16 -22.99 2.86
CA ILE A 381 -4.67 -24.12 3.67
C ILE A 381 -4.58 -25.43 2.89
N ALA A 382 -5.04 -25.43 1.64
CA ALA A 382 -5.05 -26.63 0.80
C ALA A 382 -3.63 -27.20 0.59
N LEU A 383 -2.62 -26.33 0.46
CA LEU A 383 -1.25 -26.74 0.17
C LEU A 383 -0.39 -27.05 1.41
N MET A 384 -0.57 -26.34 2.53
CA MET A 384 0.30 -26.45 3.72
C MET A 384 -0.45 -26.62 5.04
N GLY A 385 -1.78 -26.73 5.01
CA GLY A 385 -2.62 -26.78 6.22
C GLY A 385 -2.35 -25.59 7.14
N LYS A 386 -2.11 -25.88 8.43
CA LYS A 386 -1.86 -24.86 9.46
C LYS A 386 -0.65 -23.97 9.15
N GLY A 387 0.42 -24.52 8.56
CA GLY A 387 1.62 -23.74 8.23
C GLY A 387 1.35 -22.65 7.21
N GLY A 388 0.58 -22.97 6.17
CA GLY A 388 0.17 -22.01 5.15
C GLY A 388 -0.76 -20.93 5.71
N SER A 389 -1.69 -21.31 6.59
CA SER A 389 -2.56 -20.35 7.29
C SER A 389 -1.74 -19.35 8.11
N ILE A 390 -0.73 -19.79 8.85
CA ILE A 390 0.13 -18.91 9.65
C ILE A 390 0.91 -17.97 8.75
N LEU A 391 1.57 -18.48 7.70
CA LEU A 391 2.37 -17.67 6.78
C LEU A 391 1.51 -16.57 6.11
N LEU A 392 0.33 -16.93 5.63
CA LEU A 392 -0.56 -15.98 4.98
C LEU A 392 -1.16 -14.97 5.97
N LEU A 393 -1.53 -15.42 7.18
CA LEU A 393 -2.02 -14.53 8.24
C LEU A 393 -0.94 -13.50 8.62
N THR A 394 0.30 -13.95 8.81
CA THR A 394 1.44 -13.06 9.09
C THR A 394 1.66 -12.09 7.94
N MET A 395 1.73 -12.58 6.69
CA MET A 395 1.92 -11.73 5.51
C MET A 395 0.85 -10.66 5.38
N LEU A 396 -0.42 -11.02 5.56
CA LEU A 396 -1.53 -10.07 5.52
C LEU A 396 -1.45 -9.06 6.66
N PHE A 397 -1.10 -9.53 7.87
CA PHE A 397 -0.93 -8.63 9.00
C PHE A 397 0.18 -7.59 8.72
N MET A 398 1.32 -8.00 8.14
CA MET A 398 2.39 -7.07 7.72
C MET A 398 1.92 -6.05 6.67
N ALA A 399 1.13 -6.49 5.69
CA ALA A 399 0.54 -5.61 4.68
C ALA A 399 -0.39 -4.57 5.31
N VAL A 400 -1.29 -5.00 6.19
CA VAL A 400 -2.27 -4.12 6.87
C VAL A 400 -1.59 -3.16 7.83
N THR A 401 -0.62 -3.62 8.64
CA THR A 401 0.08 -2.74 9.58
C THR A 401 0.93 -1.71 8.86
N SER A 402 1.61 -2.10 7.77
CA SER A 402 2.43 -1.18 6.99
C SER A 402 1.62 -0.05 6.34
N ALA A 403 0.55 -0.41 5.64
CA ALA A 403 -0.29 0.60 4.99
C ALA A 403 -1.04 1.43 6.06
N GLY A 404 -1.56 0.78 7.10
CA GLY A 404 -2.31 1.44 8.17
C GLY A 404 -1.49 2.54 8.89
N SER A 405 -0.20 2.32 9.15
CA SER A 405 0.64 3.36 9.78
C SER A 405 0.86 4.57 8.86
N SER A 406 0.91 4.35 7.55
CA SER A 406 1.02 5.44 6.58
C SER A 406 -0.27 6.26 6.54
N GLU A 407 -1.43 5.61 6.58
CA GLU A 407 -2.74 6.27 6.67
C GLU A 407 -2.91 7.10 7.96
N LEU A 408 -2.50 6.54 9.11
CA LEU A 408 -2.55 7.26 10.39
C LEU A 408 -1.71 8.54 10.34
N ILE A 409 -0.51 8.48 9.75
CA ILE A 409 0.35 9.66 9.59
C ILE A 409 -0.24 10.63 8.55
N ALA A 410 -0.80 10.12 7.45
CA ALA A 410 -1.44 10.94 6.43
C ALA A 410 -2.55 11.80 7.04
N VAL A 411 -3.50 11.19 7.74
CA VAL A 411 -4.62 11.89 8.40
C VAL A 411 -4.13 12.80 9.52
N SER A 412 -3.15 12.33 10.31
CA SER A 412 -2.53 13.18 11.33
C SER A 412 -1.95 14.46 10.74
N SER A 413 -1.19 14.35 9.65
CA SER A 413 -0.54 15.50 9.02
C SER A 413 -1.54 16.48 8.42
N LEU A 414 -2.62 15.99 7.78
CA LEU A 414 -3.73 16.84 7.31
C LEU A 414 -4.36 17.61 8.49
N CYS A 415 -4.69 16.92 9.58
CA CYS A 415 -5.27 17.58 10.75
C CYS A 415 -4.31 18.58 11.40
N THR A 416 -3.01 18.30 11.45
CA THR A 416 -2.05 19.19 12.13
C THR A 416 -1.63 20.38 11.28
N TYR A 417 -1.30 20.17 10.01
CA TYR A 417 -0.76 21.21 9.13
C TYR A 417 -1.89 21.96 8.41
N ASP A 418 -2.86 21.26 7.83
CA ASP A 418 -3.92 21.86 7.02
C ASP A 418 -5.11 22.38 7.83
N ILE A 419 -5.36 21.84 9.04
CA ILE A 419 -6.44 22.32 9.92
C ILE A 419 -5.88 23.12 11.08
N TYR A 420 -5.14 22.47 11.98
CA TYR A 420 -4.75 23.06 13.25
C TYR A 420 -3.82 24.25 13.07
N ARG A 421 -2.68 24.07 12.40
CA ARG A 421 -1.75 25.17 12.13
C ARG A 421 -2.36 26.20 11.19
N THR A 422 -3.06 25.77 10.16
CA THR A 422 -3.54 26.68 9.12
C THR A 422 -4.72 27.57 9.53
N TYR A 423 -5.64 27.08 10.36
CA TYR A 423 -6.89 27.80 10.70
C TYR A 423 -7.12 28.02 12.19
N ILE A 424 -6.54 27.20 13.08
CA ILE A 424 -6.80 27.27 14.52
C ILE A 424 -5.68 28.02 15.25
N ASN A 425 -4.42 27.69 14.98
CA ASN A 425 -3.26 28.26 15.64
C ASN A 425 -2.04 28.35 14.69
N PRO A 426 -1.94 29.43 13.90
CA PRO A 426 -0.82 29.67 12.95
C PRO A 426 0.57 29.63 13.58
N ASP A 427 0.70 30.08 14.83
CA ASP A 427 1.96 30.16 15.55
C ASP A 427 2.22 28.93 16.45
N ALA A 428 1.60 27.79 16.12
CA ALA A 428 1.78 26.55 16.87
C ALA A 428 3.24 26.08 16.86
N SER A 429 3.82 25.94 18.06
CA SER A 429 5.16 25.36 18.22
C SER A 429 5.18 23.86 17.92
N GLY A 430 6.36 23.32 17.57
CA GLY A 430 6.54 21.90 17.26
C GLY A 430 6.03 20.95 18.35
N LYS A 431 6.21 21.31 19.64
CA LYS A 431 5.66 20.55 20.77
C LYS A 431 4.13 20.47 20.76
N LYS A 432 3.44 21.56 20.39
CA LYS A 432 1.97 21.56 20.27
C LYS A 432 1.51 20.73 19.08
N ILE A 433 2.19 20.87 17.94
CA ILE A 433 1.92 20.07 16.73
C ILE A 433 2.04 18.57 17.01
N LEU A 434 3.11 18.14 17.70
CA LEU A 434 3.29 16.73 18.08
C LEU A 434 2.18 16.22 19.00
N LYS A 435 1.71 17.03 19.95
CA LYS A 435 0.59 16.64 20.83
C LYS A 435 -0.71 16.44 20.04
N VAL A 436 -1.02 17.38 19.14
CA VAL A 436 -2.22 17.28 18.28
C VAL A 436 -2.11 16.09 17.33
N SER A 437 -0.94 15.88 16.71
CA SER A 437 -0.67 14.73 15.84
C SER A 437 -0.98 13.41 16.56
N ARG A 438 -0.42 13.21 17.75
CA ARG A 438 -0.65 12.00 18.54
C ARG A 438 -2.12 11.81 18.93
N ALA A 439 -2.82 12.89 19.29
CA ALA A 439 -4.25 12.84 19.59
C ALA A 439 -5.08 12.43 18.36
N VAL A 440 -4.75 12.95 17.18
CA VAL A 440 -5.41 12.61 15.92
C VAL A 440 -5.15 11.16 15.52
N VAL A 441 -3.91 10.66 15.65
CA VAL A 441 -3.58 9.25 15.38
C VAL A 441 -4.44 8.31 16.23
N LEU A 442 -4.56 8.59 17.53
CA LEU A 442 -5.41 7.80 18.43
C LEU A 442 -6.90 7.90 18.05
N GLY A 443 -7.39 9.12 17.81
CA GLY A 443 -8.79 9.37 17.47
C GLY A 443 -9.20 8.71 16.15
N PHE A 444 -8.39 8.88 15.11
CA PHE A 444 -8.64 8.28 13.80
C PHE A 444 -8.53 6.75 13.84
N GLY A 445 -7.56 6.19 14.57
CA GLY A 445 -7.45 4.75 14.76
C GLY A 445 -8.70 4.12 15.40
N CYS A 446 -9.25 4.76 16.45
CA CYS A 446 -10.52 4.35 17.06
C CYS A 446 -11.71 4.49 16.11
N PHE A 447 -11.78 5.61 15.37
CA PHE A 447 -12.82 5.86 14.38
C PHE A 447 -12.83 4.79 13.27
N MET A 448 -11.65 4.38 12.80
CA MET A 448 -11.54 3.38 11.74
C MET A 448 -11.97 1.99 12.20
N GLY A 449 -11.68 1.60 13.46
CA GLY A 449 -12.22 0.38 14.06
C GLY A 449 -13.76 0.38 14.08
N LEU A 450 -14.37 1.51 14.48
CA LEU A 450 -15.83 1.69 14.46
C LEU A 450 -16.40 1.62 13.04
N LEU A 451 -15.78 2.32 12.09
CA LEU A 451 -16.21 2.32 10.69
C LEU A 451 -16.14 0.92 10.08
N ALA A 452 -15.08 0.16 10.36
CA ALA A 452 -14.95 -1.22 9.89
C ALA A 452 -16.06 -2.12 10.46
N VAL A 453 -16.48 -1.94 11.71
CA VAL A 453 -17.63 -2.64 12.28
C VAL A 453 -18.93 -2.31 11.54
N ILE A 454 -19.15 -1.01 11.24
CA ILE A 454 -20.34 -0.56 10.50
C ILE A 454 -20.36 -1.17 9.11
N LEU A 455 -19.24 -1.13 8.38
CA LEU A 455 -19.14 -1.68 7.02
C LEU A 455 -19.30 -3.19 6.98
N ASN A 456 -18.72 -3.93 7.93
CA ASN A 456 -18.93 -5.36 8.07
C ASN A 456 -20.42 -5.69 8.35
N LYS A 457 -21.09 -4.93 9.24
CA LYS A 457 -22.53 -5.11 9.50
C LYS A 457 -23.40 -4.78 8.29
N ALA A 458 -22.97 -3.81 7.48
CA ALA A 458 -23.64 -3.46 6.24
C ALA A 458 -23.43 -4.51 5.12
N GLY A 459 -22.53 -5.48 5.30
CA GLY A 459 -22.21 -6.49 4.29
C GLY A 459 -21.33 -5.97 3.16
N VAL A 460 -20.59 -4.88 3.38
CA VAL A 460 -19.67 -4.32 2.40
C VAL A 460 -18.40 -5.15 2.35
N SER A 461 -18.12 -5.76 1.20
CA SER A 461 -16.92 -6.58 1.00
C SER A 461 -15.70 -5.75 0.59
N LEU A 462 -14.52 -6.32 0.78
CA LEU A 462 -13.25 -5.76 0.29
C LEU A 462 -13.32 -5.46 -1.22
N GLY A 463 -13.82 -6.42 -2.01
CA GLY A 463 -13.93 -6.28 -3.46
C GLY A 463 -14.87 -5.15 -3.87
N TRP A 464 -16.02 -5.00 -3.19
CA TRP A 464 -16.96 -3.91 -3.48
C TRP A 464 -16.33 -2.54 -3.20
N MET A 465 -15.72 -2.38 -2.01
CA MET A 465 -15.08 -1.12 -1.62
C MET A 465 -13.93 -0.76 -2.57
N TYR A 466 -13.16 -1.76 -2.99
CA TYR A 466 -12.06 -1.58 -3.94
C TYR A 466 -12.53 -1.01 -5.29
N LEU A 467 -13.61 -1.57 -5.87
CA LEU A 467 -14.13 -1.12 -7.15
C LEU A 467 -14.84 0.24 -7.08
N ALA A 468 -15.43 0.57 -5.92
CA ALA A 468 -16.15 1.83 -5.72
C ALA A 468 -15.23 3.07 -5.64
N THR A 469 -13.93 2.89 -5.42
CA THR A 469 -12.99 3.97 -5.15
C THR A 469 -13.00 5.10 -6.17
N GLY A 470 -12.72 4.82 -7.44
CA GLY A 470 -12.59 5.89 -8.43
C GLY A 470 -13.91 6.60 -8.73
N ILE A 471 -15.07 6.02 -8.38
CA ILE A 471 -16.35 6.73 -8.42
C ILE A 471 -16.32 7.91 -7.45
N LEU A 472 -15.92 7.64 -6.20
CA LEU A 472 -15.99 8.59 -5.09
C LEU A 472 -14.87 9.62 -5.10
N ILE A 473 -13.65 9.22 -5.49
CA ILE A 473 -12.44 10.07 -5.38
C ILE A 473 -11.74 10.33 -6.70
N GLY A 474 -12.10 9.64 -7.79
CA GLY A 474 -11.38 9.72 -9.06
C GLY A 474 -11.40 11.10 -9.71
N SER A 475 -12.48 11.87 -9.55
CA SER A 475 -12.61 13.21 -10.14
C SER A 475 -11.53 14.21 -9.67
N ALA A 476 -10.91 13.99 -8.51
CA ALA A 476 -9.88 14.87 -7.95
C ALA A 476 -8.46 14.59 -8.52
N VAL A 477 -8.26 13.47 -9.21
CA VAL A 477 -6.94 13.03 -9.71
C VAL A 477 -6.30 14.06 -10.63
N LEU A 478 -6.99 14.38 -11.74
CA LEU A 478 -6.45 15.29 -12.75
C LEU A 478 -6.30 16.72 -12.23
N PRO A 479 -7.24 17.24 -11.41
CA PRO A 479 -6.98 18.45 -10.65
C PRO A 479 -5.70 18.46 -9.83
N ILE A 480 -5.46 17.45 -9.00
CA ILE A 480 -4.22 17.38 -8.21
C ILE A 480 -2.99 17.26 -9.12
N ALA A 481 -3.06 16.48 -10.20
CA ALA A 481 -1.95 16.37 -11.15
C ALA A 481 -1.60 17.73 -11.80
N PHE A 482 -2.61 18.46 -12.27
CA PHE A 482 -2.43 19.77 -12.92
C PHE A 482 -1.90 20.84 -11.96
N MET A 483 -2.13 20.70 -10.66
CA MET A 483 -1.58 21.57 -9.61
C MET A 483 -0.06 21.68 -9.64
N LEU A 484 0.66 20.65 -10.08
CA LEU A 484 2.11 20.74 -10.26
C LEU A 484 2.50 20.71 -11.74
N LEU A 485 1.76 20.03 -12.62
CA LEU A 485 2.21 19.82 -13.98
C LEU A 485 1.86 20.95 -14.96
N TRP A 486 0.80 21.71 -14.69
CA TRP A 486 0.27 22.66 -15.66
C TRP A 486 0.22 24.08 -15.12
N ARG A 487 0.98 24.98 -15.76
CA ARG A 487 1.09 26.38 -15.35
C ARG A 487 -0.25 27.11 -15.35
N LYS A 488 -1.06 26.90 -16.39
CA LYS A 488 -2.31 27.65 -16.65
C LYS A 488 -3.53 27.11 -15.89
N ALA A 489 -3.38 26.00 -15.16
CA ALA A 489 -4.50 25.35 -14.50
C ALA A 489 -5.10 26.24 -13.39
N ASN A 490 -6.41 26.45 -13.46
CA ASN A 490 -7.09 27.45 -12.63
C ASN A 490 -7.86 26.85 -11.43
N ALA A 491 -8.01 27.65 -10.38
CA ALA A 491 -8.70 27.23 -9.15
C ALA A 491 -10.16 26.82 -9.38
N MET A 492 -10.89 27.60 -10.20
CA MET A 492 -12.30 27.36 -10.45
C MET A 492 -12.52 26.02 -11.18
N GLY A 493 -11.72 25.73 -12.21
CA GLY A 493 -11.78 24.47 -12.93
C GLY A 493 -11.40 23.29 -12.04
N ALA A 494 -10.42 23.45 -11.15
CA ALA A 494 -10.03 22.40 -10.21
C ALA A 494 -11.17 22.04 -9.26
N ILE A 495 -11.86 23.04 -8.69
CA ILE A 495 -13.00 22.84 -7.78
C ILE A 495 -14.20 22.24 -8.51
N LEU A 496 -14.61 22.84 -9.63
CA LEU A 496 -15.75 22.38 -10.41
C LEU A 496 -15.51 20.96 -10.95
N GLY A 497 -14.31 20.69 -11.45
CA GLY A 497 -13.94 19.36 -11.94
C GLY A 497 -14.02 18.30 -10.85
N ALA A 498 -13.44 18.55 -9.68
CA ALA A 498 -13.51 17.60 -8.58
C ALA A 498 -14.95 17.32 -8.12
N ILE A 499 -15.76 18.36 -7.90
CA ILE A 499 -17.13 18.21 -7.37
C ILE A 499 -18.09 17.65 -8.43
N ILE A 500 -18.17 18.29 -9.60
CA ILE A 500 -19.12 17.89 -10.65
C ILE A 500 -18.76 16.49 -11.17
N GLY A 501 -17.46 16.18 -11.31
CA GLY A 501 -17.03 14.86 -11.73
C GLY A 501 -17.48 13.76 -10.77
N CYS A 502 -17.31 13.96 -9.46
CA CYS A 502 -17.76 13.00 -8.44
C CYS A 502 -19.29 12.82 -8.50
N VAL A 503 -20.05 13.93 -8.55
CA VAL A 503 -21.52 13.89 -8.61
C VAL A 503 -22.00 13.14 -9.86
N LEU A 504 -21.45 13.45 -11.03
CA LEU A 504 -21.78 12.76 -12.28
C LEU A 504 -21.40 11.28 -12.22
N GLY A 505 -20.24 10.94 -11.67
CA GLY A 505 -19.81 9.56 -11.47
C GLY A 505 -20.78 8.75 -10.62
N VAL A 506 -21.22 9.30 -9.48
CA VAL A 506 -22.21 8.67 -8.61
C VAL A 506 -23.58 8.52 -9.31
N ILE A 507 -24.04 9.56 -10.02
CA ILE A 507 -25.30 9.50 -10.77
C ILE A 507 -25.22 8.39 -11.83
N THR A 508 -24.16 8.37 -12.64
CA THR A 508 -23.98 7.34 -13.67
C THR A 508 -23.94 5.95 -13.07
N TRP A 509 -23.20 5.76 -11.97
CA TRP A 509 -23.10 4.47 -11.27
C TRP A 509 -24.48 3.93 -10.87
N LEU A 510 -25.31 4.77 -10.23
CA LEU A 510 -26.63 4.37 -9.75
C LEU A 510 -27.64 4.20 -10.90
N VAL A 511 -27.58 5.06 -11.92
CA VAL A 511 -28.45 4.97 -13.10
C VAL A 511 -28.15 3.70 -13.89
N VAL A 512 -26.88 3.41 -14.19
CA VAL A 512 -26.49 2.17 -14.88
C VAL A 512 -26.90 0.95 -14.07
N THR A 513 -26.72 0.98 -12.74
CA THR A 513 -27.21 -0.09 -11.86
C THR A 513 -28.71 -0.32 -12.02
N LYS A 514 -29.52 0.74 -11.99
CA LYS A 514 -30.98 0.66 -12.09
C LYS A 514 -31.44 0.18 -13.47
N VAL A 515 -30.78 0.64 -14.54
CA VAL A 515 -31.12 0.29 -15.92
C VAL A 515 -30.78 -1.16 -16.24
N GLU A 516 -29.60 -1.63 -15.85
CA GLU A 516 -29.13 -2.99 -16.18
C GLU A 516 -29.79 -4.06 -15.30
N TYR A 517 -29.98 -3.79 -13.99
CA TYR A 517 -30.39 -4.81 -13.03
C TYR A 517 -31.77 -4.56 -12.39
N GLY A 518 -32.44 -3.45 -12.70
CA GLY A 518 -33.78 -3.13 -12.22
C GLY A 518 -33.90 -2.77 -10.73
N ARG A 519 -32.85 -2.98 -9.93
CA ARG A 519 -32.79 -2.73 -8.47
C ARG A 519 -31.44 -2.15 -8.07
N ILE A 520 -31.41 -1.35 -6.99
CA ILE A 520 -30.18 -0.77 -6.44
C ILE A 520 -29.96 -1.39 -5.06
N ASN A 521 -28.91 -2.19 -4.94
CA ASN A 521 -28.43 -2.81 -3.68
C ASN A 521 -26.92 -3.11 -3.79
N LEU A 522 -26.30 -3.60 -2.71
CA LEU A 522 -24.84 -3.86 -2.68
C LEU A 522 -24.38 -4.84 -3.76
N ASP A 523 -25.17 -5.89 -4.01
CA ASP A 523 -24.89 -6.89 -5.06
C ASP A 523 -24.86 -6.24 -6.46
N THR A 524 -25.92 -5.52 -6.83
CA THR A 524 -26.06 -4.92 -8.17
C THR A 524 -25.11 -3.75 -8.40
N THR A 525 -24.91 -2.90 -7.39
CA THR A 525 -23.95 -1.79 -7.45
C THR A 525 -22.50 -2.27 -7.54
N GLY A 526 -22.21 -3.45 -6.97
CA GLY A 526 -20.90 -4.11 -7.01
C GLY A 526 -20.53 -4.77 -8.33
N ARG A 527 -21.44 -4.82 -9.31
CA ARG A 527 -21.16 -5.45 -10.60
C ARG A 527 -20.25 -4.58 -11.47
N ASN A 528 -19.48 -5.23 -12.34
CA ASN A 528 -18.46 -4.57 -13.16
C ASN A 528 -19.00 -3.45 -14.05
N ALA A 529 -20.18 -3.62 -14.67
CA ALA A 529 -20.71 -2.61 -15.60
C ALA A 529 -21.04 -1.26 -14.93
N PRO A 530 -21.82 -1.22 -13.82
CA PRO A 530 -22.01 0.02 -13.06
C PRO A 530 -20.71 0.62 -12.55
N MET A 531 -19.81 -0.22 -12.02
CA MET A 531 -18.52 0.23 -11.49
C MET A 531 -17.68 0.88 -12.58
N LEU A 532 -17.57 0.26 -13.75
CA LEU A 532 -16.85 0.79 -14.91
C LEU A 532 -17.39 2.16 -15.33
N ALA A 533 -18.71 2.26 -15.51
CA ALA A 533 -19.34 3.49 -15.96
C ALA A 533 -19.14 4.64 -14.98
N GLY A 534 -19.38 4.39 -13.67
CA GLY A 534 -19.18 5.40 -12.63
C GLY A 534 -17.73 5.87 -12.51
N ASN A 535 -16.77 4.94 -12.53
CA ASN A 535 -15.34 5.25 -12.42
C ASN A 535 -14.87 6.11 -13.62
N LEU A 536 -15.22 5.70 -14.84
CA LEU A 536 -14.85 6.43 -16.06
C LEU A 536 -15.45 7.83 -16.08
N VAL A 537 -16.75 7.96 -15.79
CA VAL A 537 -17.40 9.27 -15.77
C VAL A 537 -16.75 10.17 -14.72
N SER A 538 -16.51 9.67 -13.50
CA SER A 538 -15.91 10.47 -12.42
C SER A 538 -14.56 11.08 -12.81
N VAL A 539 -13.62 10.25 -13.28
CA VAL A 539 -12.26 10.70 -13.63
C VAL A 539 -12.25 11.56 -14.90
N LEU A 540 -12.91 11.11 -15.97
CA LEU A 540 -12.84 11.78 -17.27
C LEU A 540 -13.55 13.13 -17.25
N THR A 541 -14.74 13.21 -16.64
CA THR A 541 -15.46 14.49 -16.57
C THR A 541 -14.78 15.48 -15.63
N GLY A 542 -14.23 15.02 -14.50
CA GLY A 542 -13.48 15.89 -13.60
C GLY A 542 -12.24 16.50 -14.27
N GLY A 543 -11.51 15.69 -15.03
CA GLY A 543 -10.40 16.16 -15.86
C GLY A 543 -10.81 17.11 -16.98
N ALA A 544 -11.85 16.75 -17.72
CA ALA A 544 -12.34 17.55 -18.85
C ALA A 544 -12.82 18.93 -18.39
N ILE A 545 -13.62 19.00 -17.32
CA ILE A 545 -14.09 20.27 -16.75
C ILE A 545 -12.91 21.13 -16.32
N HIS A 546 -11.95 20.57 -15.58
CA HIS A 546 -10.78 21.34 -15.16
C HIS A 546 -9.96 21.84 -16.34
N ALA A 547 -9.75 20.99 -17.36
CA ALA A 547 -9.02 21.38 -18.56
C ALA A 547 -9.71 22.49 -19.34
N VAL A 548 -11.01 22.33 -19.62
CA VAL A 548 -11.80 23.32 -20.36
C VAL A 548 -11.82 24.65 -19.61
N CYS A 549 -12.12 24.65 -18.31
CA CYS A 549 -12.09 25.88 -17.50
C CYS A 549 -10.70 26.54 -17.51
N SER A 550 -9.62 25.76 -17.51
CA SER A 550 -8.25 26.29 -17.53
C SER A 550 -7.82 26.83 -18.90
N PHE A 551 -8.41 26.32 -19.99
CA PHE A 551 -8.22 26.92 -21.32
C PHE A 551 -9.04 28.20 -21.50
N LEU A 552 -10.26 28.25 -20.95
CA LEU A 552 -11.13 29.42 -21.02
C LEU A 552 -10.66 30.57 -20.10
N TRP A 553 -10.21 30.24 -18.89
CA TRP A 553 -9.74 31.21 -17.89
C TRP A 553 -8.39 30.81 -17.31
N PRO A 554 -7.31 30.88 -18.11
CA PRO A 554 -5.98 30.44 -17.67
C PRO A 554 -5.46 31.29 -16.50
N GLN A 555 -4.84 30.62 -15.52
CA GLN A 555 -4.10 31.26 -14.42
C GLN A 555 -2.61 31.01 -14.63
N ASP A 556 -1.84 31.95 -15.18
CA ASP A 556 -0.39 31.77 -15.36
C ASP A 556 0.35 31.84 -14.01
N TYR A 557 0.58 30.67 -13.40
CA TYR A 557 1.16 30.55 -12.06
C TYR A 557 2.68 30.31 -12.08
N ASP A 558 3.47 30.93 -11.20
CA ASP A 558 4.94 30.85 -11.17
C ASP A 558 5.51 29.90 -10.10
N TRP A 559 4.66 29.33 -9.23
CA TRP A 559 5.02 28.48 -8.08
C TRP A 559 5.87 29.17 -7.01
N ASP A 560 5.86 30.50 -6.93
CA ASP A 560 6.61 31.20 -5.89
C ASP A 560 5.93 31.12 -4.52
N THR A 561 4.60 31.21 -4.46
CA THR A 561 3.87 31.05 -3.19
C THR A 561 3.99 29.64 -2.60
N THR A 562 4.10 28.59 -3.42
CA THR A 562 4.34 27.21 -2.93
C THR A 562 5.76 27.00 -2.39
N LYS A 563 6.75 27.76 -2.87
CA LYS A 563 8.12 27.71 -2.32
C LYS A 563 8.22 28.42 -0.96
N GLN A 564 7.33 29.37 -0.69
CA GLN A 564 7.25 30.16 0.53
C GLN A 564 6.57 29.43 1.71
N ILE A 565 6.08 28.20 1.52
CA ILE A 565 5.54 27.37 2.61
C ILE A 565 6.62 27.26 3.71
N THR A 566 6.25 27.56 4.95
CA THR A 566 7.20 27.67 6.06
C THR A 566 7.28 26.38 6.86
N MET A 567 8.52 25.94 7.14
CA MET A 567 8.77 24.89 8.11
C MET A 567 8.48 25.38 9.53
N VAL A 568 7.97 24.50 10.39
CA VAL A 568 7.64 24.80 11.79
C VAL A 568 8.91 25.09 12.58
N GLU A 569 9.96 24.31 12.34
CA GLU A 569 11.26 24.44 12.99
C GLU A 569 12.32 24.65 11.89
N LYS A 570 13.09 25.74 11.97
CA LYS A 570 14.19 26.03 11.04
C LYS A 570 15.40 25.16 11.39
N GLU A 571 15.39 23.92 10.92
CA GLU A 571 16.58 23.07 11.00
C GLU A 571 17.55 23.39 9.84
N LYS A 572 18.86 23.25 10.09
CA LYS A 572 19.84 23.24 8.99
C LYS A 572 19.53 22.03 8.13
N ASN A 573 19.19 22.24 6.86
CA ASN A 573 19.11 21.15 5.88
C ASN A 573 20.45 20.40 5.89
N GLU A 574 20.43 19.13 6.33
CA GLU A 574 21.61 18.26 6.32
C GLU A 574 22.04 17.91 4.88
N LEU A 575 21.17 18.13 3.90
CA LEU A 575 21.43 17.87 2.49
C LEU A 575 22.24 19.02 1.84
N PRO A 576 23.26 18.71 1.03
CA PRO A 576 24.00 19.70 0.26
C PRO A 576 23.07 20.54 -0.63
N ALA A 577 23.32 21.86 -0.73
CA ALA A 577 22.57 22.76 -1.61
C ALA A 577 22.56 22.30 -3.08
N GLU A 578 23.58 21.54 -3.48
CA GLU A 578 23.69 20.87 -4.76
C GLU A 578 22.48 20.00 -5.13
N GLU A 579 21.81 19.39 -4.15
CA GLU A 579 20.68 18.49 -4.40
C GLU A 579 19.42 19.19 -4.88
N PHE A 580 19.29 20.47 -4.53
CA PHE A 580 18.17 21.30 -4.90
C PHE A 580 18.46 22.14 -6.16
N LYS A 581 19.61 21.92 -6.82
CA LYS A 581 19.92 22.56 -8.10
C LYS A 581 18.87 22.18 -9.14
N GLU A 582 18.19 23.19 -9.69
CA GLU A 582 17.11 23.04 -10.68
C GLU A 582 17.51 22.13 -11.85
N GLU A 583 18.74 22.25 -12.34
CA GLU A 583 19.28 21.43 -13.43
C GLU A 583 19.29 19.93 -13.11
N LYS A 584 19.70 19.54 -11.88
CA LYS A 584 19.71 18.14 -11.44
C LYS A 584 18.28 17.60 -11.34
N LEU A 585 17.34 18.40 -10.82
CA LEU A 585 15.93 18.02 -10.71
C LEU A 585 15.25 17.88 -12.08
N LEU A 586 15.56 18.76 -13.03
CA LEU A 586 15.06 18.66 -14.41
C LEU A 586 15.61 17.43 -15.14
N LYS A 587 16.89 17.10 -14.96
CA LYS A 587 17.48 15.85 -15.46
C LYS A 587 16.79 14.62 -14.86
N ALA A 588 16.57 14.61 -13.55
CA ALA A 588 15.86 13.53 -12.87
C ALA A 588 14.41 13.39 -13.35
N LYS A 589 13.71 14.51 -13.57
CA LYS A 589 12.37 14.54 -14.15
C LYS A 589 12.34 13.93 -15.55
N ALA A 590 13.21 14.40 -16.45
CA ALA A 590 13.27 13.88 -17.82
C ALA A 590 13.54 12.36 -17.83
N TRP A 591 14.40 11.90 -16.92
CA TRP A 591 14.71 10.48 -16.75
C TRP A 591 13.49 9.68 -16.29
N ILE A 592 12.77 10.10 -15.24
CA ILE A 592 11.62 9.35 -14.75
C ILE A 592 10.46 9.36 -15.74
N ILE A 593 10.27 10.46 -16.50
CA ILE A 593 9.25 10.51 -17.55
C ILE A 593 9.62 9.50 -18.65
N LYS A 594 10.87 9.53 -19.13
CA LYS A 594 11.32 8.61 -20.19
C LYS A 594 11.12 7.15 -19.80
N TRP A 595 11.61 6.75 -18.63
CA TRP A 595 11.53 5.36 -18.20
C TRP A 595 10.15 4.99 -17.66
N GLY A 596 9.50 5.84 -16.88
CA GLY A 596 8.16 5.60 -16.36
C GLY A 596 7.13 5.43 -17.47
N VAL A 597 7.13 6.32 -18.48
CA VAL A 597 6.25 6.18 -19.65
C VAL A 597 6.68 4.98 -20.51
N GLY A 598 7.98 4.78 -20.72
CA GLY A 598 8.49 3.63 -21.47
C GLY A 598 8.03 2.28 -20.89
N PHE A 599 8.19 2.08 -19.58
CA PHE A 599 7.72 0.87 -18.90
C PHE A 599 6.19 0.78 -18.86
N THR A 600 5.48 1.89 -18.73
CA THR A 600 4.01 1.91 -18.84
C THR A 600 3.56 1.40 -20.20
N VAL A 601 4.16 1.88 -21.30
CA VAL A 601 3.85 1.41 -22.66
C VAL A 601 4.20 -0.08 -22.81
N VAL A 602 5.34 -0.51 -22.28
CA VAL A 602 5.76 -1.92 -22.35
C VAL A 602 4.77 -2.83 -21.61
N ILE A 603 4.42 -2.49 -20.37
CA ILE A 603 3.60 -3.34 -19.50
C ILE A 603 2.12 -3.30 -19.90
N VAL A 604 1.58 -2.15 -20.30
CA VAL A 604 0.12 -1.98 -20.48
C VAL A 604 -0.32 -2.14 -21.93
N ILE A 605 0.56 -1.83 -22.88
CA ILE A 605 0.23 -1.83 -24.31
C ILE A 605 0.95 -2.99 -25.00
N LEU A 606 2.28 -3.01 -24.96
CA LEU A 606 3.08 -3.95 -25.74
C LEU A 606 2.91 -5.39 -25.25
N TRP A 607 2.99 -5.65 -23.94
CA TRP A 607 2.84 -7.01 -23.41
C TRP A 607 1.45 -7.59 -23.72
N PRO A 608 0.31 -6.92 -23.44
CA PRO A 608 -0.99 -7.42 -23.87
C PRO A 608 -1.04 -7.67 -25.37
N LEU A 609 -0.65 -6.71 -26.20
CA LEU A 609 -0.68 -6.86 -27.66
C LEU A 609 0.12 -8.07 -28.16
N LEU A 610 1.26 -8.39 -27.54
CA LEU A 610 2.05 -9.58 -27.87
C LEU A 610 1.40 -10.88 -27.38
N THR A 611 0.61 -10.83 -26.30
CA THR A 611 -0.09 -12.01 -25.76
C THR A 611 -1.42 -12.32 -26.46
N LEU A 612 -2.11 -11.32 -27.02
CA LEU A 612 -3.45 -11.51 -27.62
C LEU A 612 -3.46 -12.54 -28.79
N PRO A 613 -2.48 -12.57 -29.70
CA PRO A 613 -2.45 -13.54 -30.81
C PRO A 613 -2.34 -14.99 -30.35
N ALA A 614 -1.85 -15.25 -29.12
CA ALA A 614 -1.75 -16.59 -28.59
C ALA A 614 -3.14 -17.24 -28.37
N GLY A 615 -4.21 -16.43 -28.23
CA GLY A 615 -5.56 -16.94 -28.00
C GLY A 615 -5.64 -17.70 -26.67
N GLU A 616 -5.63 -19.02 -26.74
CA GLU A 616 -5.51 -19.93 -25.59
C GLU A 616 -4.04 -20.38 -25.47
N PHE A 617 -3.44 -20.18 -24.30
CA PHE A 617 -2.03 -20.45 -24.09
C PHE A 617 -1.75 -21.95 -24.23
N GLY A 618 -0.70 -22.30 -24.97
CA GLY A 618 -0.13 -23.64 -24.94
C GLY A 618 0.69 -23.86 -23.67
N LEU A 619 1.02 -25.13 -23.38
CA LEU A 619 1.83 -25.50 -22.22
C LEU A 619 3.17 -24.73 -22.15
N GLY A 620 3.86 -24.59 -23.27
CA GLY A 620 5.13 -23.84 -23.33
C GLY A 620 4.95 -22.36 -22.97
N TYR A 621 3.87 -21.73 -23.44
CA TYR A 621 3.57 -20.34 -23.15
C TYR A 621 3.19 -20.14 -21.68
N PHE A 622 2.36 -21.03 -21.12
CA PHE A 622 2.02 -21.00 -19.70
C PHE A 622 3.24 -21.28 -18.80
N THR A 623 4.12 -22.18 -19.22
CA THR A 623 5.39 -22.43 -18.50
C THR A 623 6.26 -21.18 -18.50
N PHE A 624 6.36 -20.47 -19.62
CA PHE A 624 7.06 -19.18 -19.69
C PHE A 624 6.43 -18.14 -18.76
N TRP A 625 5.09 -18.05 -18.71
CA TRP A 625 4.38 -17.20 -17.76
C TRP A 625 4.71 -17.50 -16.30
N ALA A 626 4.71 -18.79 -15.92
CA ALA A 626 5.07 -19.24 -14.58
C ALA A 626 6.53 -18.91 -14.25
N VAL A 627 7.45 -19.08 -15.20
CA VAL A 627 8.87 -18.70 -15.03
C VAL A 627 9.02 -17.20 -14.80
N ILE A 628 8.28 -16.36 -15.53
CA ILE A 628 8.27 -14.90 -15.28
C ILE A 628 7.82 -14.60 -13.86
N ALA A 629 6.74 -15.23 -13.38
CA ALA A 629 6.26 -15.04 -12.00
C ALA A 629 7.33 -15.45 -10.97
N ILE A 630 8.00 -16.59 -11.16
CA ILE A 630 9.07 -17.04 -10.25
C ILE A 630 10.26 -16.09 -10.28
N VAL A 631 10.80 -15.80 -11.46
CA VAL A 631 12.02 -15.01 -11.62
C VAL A 631 11.81 -13.57 -11.15
N TRP A 632 10.72 -12.93 -11.56
CA TRP A 632 10.44 -11.55 -11.17
C TRP A 632 10.14 -11.45 -9.67
N GLY A 633 9.34 -12.37 -9.11
CA GLY A 633 9.09 -12.44 -7.67
C GLY A 633 10.37 -12.65 -6.85
N THR A 634 11.29 -13.48 -7.35
CA THR A 634 12.58 -13.76 -6.68
C THR A 634 13.53 -12.57 -6.76
N ILE A 635 13.74 -12.01 -7.96
CA ILE A 635 14.63 -10.86 -8.17
C ILE A 635 14.10 -9.64 -7.42
N GLY A 636 12.79 -9.38 -7.49
CA GLY A 636 12.16 -8.30 -6.74
C GLY A 636 12.39 -8.43 -5.24
N SER A 637 12.18 -9.63 -4.69
CA SER A 637 12.46 -9.95 -3.28
C SER A 637 13.93 -9.71 -2.92
N ALA A 638 14.87 -10.20 -3.73
CA ALA A 638 16.29 -10.03 -3.48
C ALA A 638 16.70 -8.55 -3.47
N VAL A 639 16.18 -7.75 -4.41
CA VAL A 639 16.46 -6.32 -4.49
C VAL A 639 15.93 -5.58 -3.26
N ILE A 640 14.68 -5.81 -2.87
CA ILE A 640 14.05 -5.08 -1.75
C ILE A 640 14.65 -5.47 -0.40
N ILE A 641 15.11 -6.71 -0.25
CA ILE A 641 15.77 -7.18 0.99
C ILE A 641 17.22 -6.69 1.04
N ALA A 642 18.00 -6.84 -0.03
CA ALA A 642 19.44 -6.57 0.02
C ALA A 642 19.78 -5.07 -0.12
N LEU A 643 19.13 -4.34 -1.03
CA LEU A 643 19.53 -2.98 -1.39
C LEU A 643 19.47 -1.98 -0.21
N PRO A 644 18.41 -1.94 0.62
CA PRO A 644 18.37 -1.02 1.76
C PRO A 644 19.46 -1.31 2.80
N LEU A 645 19.82 -2.58 3.01
CA LEU A 645 20.89 -2.99 3.91
C LEU A 645 22.26 -2.54 3.39
N MET A 646 22.51 -2.73 2.09
CA MET A 646 23.75 -2.29 1.45
C MET A 646 23.91 -0.76 1.53
N GLU A 647 22.84 0.00 1.26
CA GLU A 647 22.88 1.47 1.33
C GLU A 647 23.05 2.00 2.76
N SER A 648 22.61 1.24 3.76
CA SER A 648 22.65 1.63 5.18
C SER A 648 23.85 1.02 5.92
N TRP A 649 24.72 0.28 5.23
CA TRP A 649 25.77 -0.53 5.84
C TRP A 649 26.74 0.29 6.70
N GLU A 650 27.19 1.44 6.21
CA GLU A 650 28.08 2.34 6.98
C GLU A 650 27.40 2.83 8.28
N THR A 651 26.12 3.17 8.22
CA THR A 651 25.35 3.60 9.40
C THR A 651 25.17 2.44 10.38
N ILE A 652 24.88 1.24 9.88
CA ILE A 652 24.75 0.03 10.68
C ILE A 652 26.09 -0.28 11.37
N GLN A 653 27.22 -0.22 10.65
CA GLN A 653 28.55 -0.39 11.23
C GLN A 653 28.83 0.65 12.31
N CYS A 654 28.47 1.92 12.08
CA CYS A 654 28.64 2.97 13.09
C CYS A 654 27.85 2.69 14.38
N VAL A 655 26.61 2.21 14.25
CA VAL A 655 25.77 1.85 15.41
C VAL A 655 26.31 0.61 16.11
N CYS A 656 26.66 -0.45 15.36
CA CYS A 656 27.25 -1.66 15.93
C CYS A 656 28.57 -1.35 16.66
N LEU A 657 29.48 -0.61 16.02
CA LEU A 657 30.72 -0.18 16.66
C LEU A 657 30.43 0.67 17.90
N GLY A 658 29.50 1.63 17.83
CA GLY A 658 29.13 2.43 19.01
C GLY A 658 28.50 1.62 20.15
N MET A 659 27.78 0.55 19.85
CA MET A 659 27.22 -0.37 20.86
C MET A 659 28.31 -1.21 21.53
N PHE A 660 29.36 -1.60 20.81
CA PHE A 660 30.44 -2.46 21.32
C PHE A 660 31.68 -1.68 21.82
N THR A 661 31.90 -0.46 21.34
CA THR A 661 33.00 0.42 21.75
C THR A 661 32.38 1.73 22.27
N ASN A 662 32.52 1.98 23.57
CA ASN A 662 32.11 3.24 24.21
C ASN A 662 33.00 4.42 23.74
N ASP A 663 34.05 4.12 22.97
CA ASP A 663 35.15 4.99 22.59
C ASP A 663 34.71 6.12 21.66
N ARG A 664 33.72 5.90 20.79
CA ARG A 664 33.25 6.96 19.88
C ARG A 664 32.45 8.06 20.59
N LEU A 665 31.86 7.72 21.72
CA LEU A 665 31.17 8.68 22.59
C LEU A 665 32.18 9.51 23.37
N MET A 666 33.28 8.87 23.80
CA MET A 666 34.45 9.57 24.36
C MET A 666 35.12 10.46 23.32
N GLU A 667 35.32 9.99 22.08
CA GLU A 667 35.88 10.78 20.98
C GLU A 667 35.06 12.02 20.64
N LYS A 668 33.72 11.90 20.59
CA LYS A 668 32.85 13.07 20.37
C LYS A 668 32.84 14.04 21.55
N VAL A 669 32.95 13.53 22.77
CA VAL A 669 33.08 14.35 23.99
C VAL A 669 34.44 15.05 24.00
N GLU A 670 35.52 14.37 23.63
CA GLU A 670 36.86 14.94 23.45
C GLU A 670 36.89 15.97 22.34
N GLU A 671 36.27 15.72 21.18
CA GLU A 671 36.18 16.68 20.09
C GLU A 671 35.39 17.93 20.50
N MET A 672 34.29 17.75 21.25
CA MET A 672 33.54 18.87 21.83
C MET A 672 34.38 19.67 22.83
N ASN A 673 35.11 19.00 23.74
CA ASN A 673 36.01 19.64 24.69
C ASN A 673 37.13 20.39 23.98
N THR A 674 37.69 19.82 22.91
CA THR A 674 38.77 20.44 22.14
C THR A 674 38.27 21.69 21.43
N ARG A 675 37.06 21.66 20.85
CA ARG A 675 36.43 22.85 20.25
C ARG A 675 36.08 23.90 21.29
N LEU A 676 35.62 23.49 22.48
CA LEU A 676 35.32 24.40 23.58
C LEU A 676 36.61 25.09 24.07
N GLN A 677 37.69 24.34 24.26
CA GLN A 677 39.02 24.89 24.57
C GLN A 677 39.53 25.82 23.48
N ALA A 678 39.37 25.47 22.21
CA ALA A 678 39.77 26.35 21.10
C ALA A 678 38.97 27.66 21.08
N ILE A 679 37.68 27.63 21.44
CA ILE A 679 36.83 28.83 21.56
C ILE A 679 37.25 29.67 22.79
N ILE A 680 37.55 29.03 23.92
CA ILE A 680 38.04 29.70 25.13
C ILE A 680 39.38 30.41 24.84
N LEU A 681 40.30 29.75 24.14
CA LEU A 681 41.60 30.32 23.76
C LEU A 681 41.49 31.42 22.70
N ALA A 682 40.46 31.40 21.85
CA ALA A 682 40.25 32.41 20.80
C ALA A 682 39.53 33.67 21.32
N ILE A 683 38.94 33.64 22.51
CA ILE A 683 38.14 34.74 23.08
C ILE A 683 38.58 34.97 24.54
N PRO A 684 39.43 35.97 24.83
CA PRO A 684 39.95 36.23 26.18
C PRO A 684 38.86 36.51 27.23
N GLU A 685 37.71 37.03 26.80
CA GLU A 685 36.55 37.27 27.66
C GLU A 685 35.82 35.98 28.07
N ALA A 686 35.88 34.92 27.24
CA ALA A 686 35.26 33.63 27.53
C ALA A 686 36.06 32.85 28.59
N GLU A 687 37.38 32.99 28.61
CA GLU A 687 38.26 32.40 29.63
C GLU A 687 37.96 32.97 31.03
N ASN A 688 37.77 34.30 31.14
CA ASN A 688 37.39 34.94 32.40
C ASN A 688 36.00 34.49 32.90
N ILE A 689 35.02 34.33 32.00
CA ILE A 689 33.69 33.84 32.36
C ILE A 689 33.73 32.38 32.82
N TYR A 690 34.53 31.54 32.14
CA TYR A 690 34.71 30.14 32.51
C TYR A 690 35.36 29.98 33.88
N LEU A 691 36.44 30.72 34.15
CA LEU A 691 37.11 30.72 35.47
C LEU A 691 36.19 31.24 36.58
N LEU A 692 35.34 32.24 36.29
CA LEU A 692 34.33 32.74 37.24
C LEU A 692 33.23 31.71 37.54
N GLU A 693 32.81 30.92 36.56
CA GLU A 693 31.86 29.82 36.78
C GLU A 693 32.50 28.64 37.52
N GLU A 694 33.77 28.33 37.24
CA GLU A 694 34.52 27.28 37.94
C GLU A 694 34.77 27.65 39.42
N GLU A 695 35.10 28.92 39.72
CA GLU A 695 35.17 29.42 41.09
C GLU A 695 33.81 29.38 41.80
N LYS A 696 32.72 29.68 41.10
CA LYS A 696 31.36 29.56 41.67
C LYS A 696 31.01 28.10 41.96
N ALA A 697 31.42 27.17 41.11
CA ALA A 697 31.22 25.74 41.34
C ALA A 697 32.02 25.25 42.54
N LYS A 698 33.31 25.60 42.64
CA LYS A 698 34.17 25.27 43.78
C LYS A 698 33.65 25.86 45.10
N LYS A 699 33.23 27.13 45.11
CA LYS A 699 32.62 27.76 46.31
C LYS A 699 31.30 27.10 46.71
N LYS A 700 30.54 26.56 45.75
CA LYS A 700 29.31 25.83 46.01
C LYS A 700 29.58 24.45 46.62
N GLU A 701 30.58 23.74 46.09
CA GLU A 701 31.05 22.47 46.66
C GLU A 701 31.66 22.64 48.06
N GLU A 702 32.43 23.71 48.32
CA GLU A 702 32.93 24.03 49.66
C GLU A 702 31.79 24.38 50.64
N SER A 703 30.74 25.05 50.17
CA SER A 703 29.56 25.35 51.01
C SER A 703 28.69 24.12 51.30
N GLU A 704 28.70 23.13 50.43
CA GLU A 704 28.01 21.84 50.62
C GLU A 704 28.82 20.87 51.51
N HIS A 705 30.13 21.09 51.68
CA HIS A 705 30.98 20.33 52.61
C HIS A 705 31.05 20.90 54.03
N LEU A 706 30.58 22.14 54.25
CA LEU A 706 30.52 22.83 55.55
C LEU A 706 29.12 22.88 56.16
N ALA A 707 28.12 22.27 55.50
CA ALA A 707 26.77 22.02 56.00
C ALA A 707 26.58 20.52 56.25
#